data_AF-A0A3A4P284-F1
#
_entry.id   AF-A0A3A4P284-F1
#
_cell.length_a   1.000
_cell.length_b   1.000
_cell.length_c   1.000
_cell.angle_alpha   90.00
_cell.angle_beta   90.00
_cell.angle_gamma   90.00
#
_symmetry.space_group_name_H-M   'P 1'
#
loop_
_entity.id
_entity.type
_entity.pdbx_description
1 polymer ?
#
loop_
_entity_poly.entity_id
_entity_poly.type
_entity_poly.pdbx_seq_one_letter_code
_entity_poly.pdbx_strand_id
1 'polypeptide(L)'
;MKHKNTLFIMHLALITGFQLFVYDFSFAGGKKDKYPQPSNSYYGANYYSGTLQKISARNKSNHQTIVRSNTLTLTANSTQTTIPSSAFTQSMSGSWEKLEGYVGFWMDDPEFGMLYQTIIGFTAIPCGNSQYCAPDWDKKVFWIDIGDGTPSPLTATRIGDFTPGEDEEVLTKSGTYWSGDYILLIEAGKDYSDYDDQAALCAIAFITNDDNQIIDYCIDVYDNDDEFQYSKQLEIGDQFITLSVAFKMDEPDEVYFGILDRSERVGQQVKGDYAYGLVRQEPVFTYQHLTPGKDFPNYFDIDFSNVELQFVLLGERETSKGESEWGYSEVKDLGVKWNTSEEPAPIMTSTFTPQPILPTVTANPTSIFTPTQTPMSVLPTPTQTPTPVPPTPTRTPMSAAPTSTPISGNVQSVFIYDQTGDVSGDLTGQTDFDAIDARNLSIVWTANTANATDWHLYVRKGFGGAKYLGRTASGTATRFDWFAGAANLSAEFANGPDFNSVYTFRIVRIDGNLGPDDYFDASAPVGFNAEGGNAVSLIQPKVPNLQSKKVVIYDDLLGGDDLAPMGSTGANVDASDARAIQIAWNFNRDAATVNEYHVLVSVDGGTYQFLGQTYNGTITYFYWSPTSQFKTAAAFADGPQDGHTYQFYIALSPLSGERETLTSGVLHYSVAD
;
A
#
# COMPACT_ATOMS: atom_id res chain seq x y z
N MET A 1 -31.61 -1.49 65.66
CA MET A 1 -31.66 -0.01 65.83
C MET A 1 -31.84 0.61 64.44
N LYS A 2 -32.73 1.61 64.34
CA LYS A 2 -33.10 2.53 63.22
C LYS A 2 -31.99 2.77 62.18
N HIS A 3 -32.19 3.08 60.89
CA HIS A 3 -33.35 3.43 60.04
C HIS A 3 -32.87 3.51 58.55
N LYS A 4 -33.78 3.23 57.58
CA LYS A 4 -34.02 3.92 56.27
C LYS A 4 -32.92 3.85 55.16
N ASN A 5 -33.15 3.67 53.85
CA ASN A 5 -34.22 3.97 52.86
C ASN A 5 -34.11 2.95 51.67
N THR A 6 -35.18 2.41 51.08
CA THR A 6 -36.00 2.86 49.91
C THR A 6 -35.44 2.55 48.51
N LEU A 7 -35.95 1.44 47.93
CA LEU A 7 -36.47 1.18 46.57
C LEU A 7 -35.97 1.99 45.33
N PHE A 8 -35.42 1.27 44.34
CA PHE A 8 -35.80 1.34 42.92
C PHE A 8 -35.56 -0.04 42.26
N ILE A 9 -36.48 -0.48 41.39
CA ILE A 9 -36.49 -1.78 40.70
C ILE A 9 -36.06 -1.56 39.24
N MET A 10 -35.14 -2.38 38.72
CA MET A 10 -35.30 -2.99 37.40
C MET A 10 -34.51 -4.29 37.31
N HIS A 11 -35.10 -5.27 36.62
CA HIS A 11 -34.78 -6.70 36.67
C HIS A 11 -33.40 -7.01 36.09
N LEU A 12 -32.60 -7.80 36.83
CA LEU A 12 -31.50 -8.57 36.27
C LEU A 12 -31.56 -9.99 36.85
N ALA A 13 -32.01 -10.90 36.00
CA ALA A 13 -31.93 -12.35 36.14
C ALA A 13 -31.73 -12.83 34.69
N LEU A 14 -30.84 -13.76 34.33
CA LEU A 14 -30.32 -14.90 35.07
C LEU A 14 -28.97 -15.32 34.46
N ILE A 15 -28.08 -15.83 35.29
CA ILE A 15 -26.82 -16.52 34.93
C ILE A 15 -27.12 -17.95 34.49
N THR A 16 -26.51 -18.40 33.39
CA THR A 16 -25.88 -19.73 33.14
C THR A 16 -25.17 -19.60 31.76
N GLY A 17 -23.85 -19.54 31.60
CA GLY A 17 -22.82 -20.51 31.95
C GLY A 17 -22.54 -21.42 30.75
N PHE A 18 -21.54 -21.13 29.89
CA PHE A 18 -21.05 -22.04 28.84
C PHE A 18 -19.60 -21.74 28.41
N GLN A 19 -18.86 -22.81 28.12
CA GLN A 19 -17.52 -22.86 27.52
C GLN A 19 -17.58 -22.59 26.01
N LEU A 20 -16.57 -21.88 25.53
CA LEU A 20 -16.17 -21.88 24.12
C LEU A 20 -15.77 -23.31 23.74
N PHE A 21 -16.45 -23.90 22.75
CA PHE A 21 -15.93 -25.05 22.03
C PHE A 21 -15.15 -24.52 20.84
N VAL A 22 -13.90 -24.13 21.07
CA VAL A 22 -12.86 -24.33 20.06
C VAL A 22 -12.73 -25.84 19.94
N TYR A 23 -12.68 -26.38 18.73
CA TYR A 23 -12.26 -27.77 18.57
C TYR A 23 -10.84 -27.88 19.12
N ASP A 24 -10.72 -28.52 20.30
CA ASP A 24 -9.47 -28.84 20.95
C ASP A 24 -8.69 -29.84 20.07
N PHE A 25 -7.79 -29.34 19.23
CA PHE A 25 -6.72 -30.16 18.68
C PHE A 25 -5.72 -30.45 19.80
N SER A 26 -6.07 -31.43 20.63
CA SER A 26 -5.11 -32.08 21.51
C SER A 26 -4.08 -32.84 20.68
N PHE A 27 -2.99 -32.16 20.34
CA PHE A 27 -1.78 -32.86 19.90
C PHE A 27 -1.31 -33.72 21.06
N ALA A 28 -1.18 -35.03 20.83
CA ALA A 28 -0.67 -35.98 21.80
C ALA A 28 0.78 -35.63 22.18
N GLY A 29 0.95 -34.78 23.19
CA GLY A 29 2.21 -34.36 23.78
C GLY A 29 2.15 -34.55 25.29
N GLY A 30 3.03 -35.42 25.81
CA GLY A 30 2.98 -35.95 27.16
C GLY A 30 3.10 -34.94 28.31
N LYS A 31 2.75 -35.45 29.50
CA LYS A 31 2.87 -34.81 30.82
C LYS A 31 4.12 -33.92 30.96
N LYS A 32 3.88 -32.70 31.49
CA LYS A 32 4.91 -31.80 32.02
C LYS A 32 5.67 -32.47 33.17
N ASP A 33 6.92 -32.88 32.92
CA ASP A 33 7.94 -33.05 33.95
C ASP A 33 9.20 -32.26 33.57
N LYS A 34 9.82 -31.65 34.58
CA LYS A 34 10.92 -30.68 34.52
C LYS A 34 12.23 -31.30 33.97
N TYR A 35 12.82 -30.66 32.93
CA TYR A 35 14.23 -30.63 32.41
C TYR A 35 15.14 -31.89 32.46
N PRO A 36 16.17 -32.06 31.58
CA PRO A 36 16.52 -31.43 30.29
C PRO A 36 16.70 -32.45 29.12
N GLN A 37 16.86 -31.93 27.88
CA GLN A 37 17.19 -32.62 26.60
C GLN A 37 18.43 -33.57 26.72
N PRO A 38 18.70 -34.57 25.81
CA PRO A 38 18.35 -34.60 24.37
C PRO A 38 17.99 -35.97 23.72
N SER A 39 17.45 -35.96 22.49
CA SER A 39 17.88 -36.75 21.30
C SER A 39 16.74 -37.12 20.32
N ASN A 40 17.11 -37.13 19.04
CA ASN A 40 16.31 -37.31 17.83
C ASN A 40 15.60 -38.67 17.69
N SER A 41 14.36 -38.66 17.19
CA SER A 41 13.92 -39.53 16.09
C SER A 41 12.53 -39.13 15.56
N TYR A 42 12.45 -38.93 14.26
CA TYR A 42 11.30 -38.51 13.45
C TYR A 42 10.37 -39.70 13.12
N TYR A 43 9.05 -39.46 13.14
CA TYR A 43 8.09 -40.10 12.25
C TYR A 43 7.45 -39.00 11.38
N GLY A 44 7.48 -39.18 10.06
CA GLY A 44 6.93 -38.24 9.09
C GLY A 44 5.44 -38.46 8.89
N ALA A 45 4.68 -37.37 8.94
CA ALA A 45 3.34 -37.25 8.36
C ALA A 45 3.42 -36.17 7.26
N ASN A 46 2.74 -36.42 6.14
CA ASN A 46 2.62 -35.51 5.01
C ASN A 46 1.65 -34.37 5.39
N TYR A 47 1.97 -33.12 5.07
CA TYR A 47 1.12 -31.95 5.33
C TYR A 47 0.84 -31.19 4.04
N TYR A 48 -0.43 -30.80 3.88
CA TYR A 48 -0.98 -29.94 2.83
C TYR A 48 -1.10 -28.49 3.34
N SER A 49 -1.01 -27.54 2.42
CA SER A 49 -1.00 -26.08 2.62
C SER A 49 -2.40 -25.49 2.77
N GLY A 50 -2.54 -24.49 3.67
CA GLY A 50 -3.78 -23.77 4.01
C GLY A 50 -4.47 -24.34 5.24
N THR A 51 -4.62 -23.55 6.32
CA THR A 51 -5.47 -23.92 7.47
C THR A 51 -6.63 -22.94 7.52
N LEU A 52 -7.84 -23.44 7.29
CA LEU A 52 -9.08 -22.67 7.48
C LEU A 52 -9.56 -22.86 8.93
N GLN A 53 -10.02 -21.79 9.55
CA GLN A 53 -10.71 -21.88 10.84
C GLN A 53 -12.23 -21.79 10.63
N LYS A 54 -12.96 -22.76 11.19
CA LYS A 54 -14.43 -22.79 11.19
C LYS A 54 -14.96 -22.11 12.46
N ILE A 55 -15.76 -21.06 12.29
CA ILE A 55 -16.45 -20.39 13.40
C ILE A 55 -17.97 -20.53 13.20
N SER A 56 -18.65 -21.16 14.15
CA SER A 56 -20.10 -21.33 14.10
C SER A 56 -20.81 -20.15 14.75
N ALA A 57 -21.71 -19.48 14.03
CA ALA A 57 -22.48 -18.35 14.57
C ALA A 57 -23.65 -18.79 15.48
N ARG A 58 -23.85 -20.09 15.70
CA ARG A 58 -25.09 -20.66 16.28
C ARG A 58 -25.45 -20.31 17.73
N ASN A 59 -24.65 -19.56 18.48
CA ASN A 59 -24.94 -19.33 19.92
C ASN A 59 -24.54 -17.99 20.52
N LYS A 60 -24.18 -16.97 19.73
CA LYS A 60 -23.91 -15.63 20.25
C LYS A 60 -24.94 -14.64 19.72
N SER A 61 -25.82 -14.14 20.59
CA SER A 61 -26.61 -12.91 20.34
C SER A 61 -25.73 -11.65 20.21
N ASN A 62 -24.40 -11.81 20.22
CA ASN A 62 -23.41 -10.75 20.18
C ASN A 62 -22.48 -10.82 18.95
N HIS A 63 -22.69 -11.75 18.00
CA HIS A 63 -22.11 -11.60 16.66
C HIS A 63 -22.92 -10.55 15.88
N GLN A 64 -22.88 -9.31 16.37
CA GLN A 64 -22.95 -8.19 15.45
C GLN A 64 -21.66 -8.31 14.63
N THR A 65 -21.74 -8.15 13.31
CA THR A 65 -20.60 -7.57 12.58
C THR A 65 -20.12 -6.42 13.45
N ILE A 66 -18.90 -6.44 13.97
CA ILE A 66 -18.41 -5.44 14.92
C ILE A 66 -18.15 -4.14 14.16
N VAL A 67 -19.23 -3.59 13.63
CA VAL A 67 -19.38 -2.20 13.29
C VAL A 67 -19.63 -1.55 14.64
N ARG A 68 -18.81 -0.57 15.04
CA ARG A 68 -19.18 0.34 16.13
C ARG A 68 -20.62 0.77 15.87
N SER A 69 -21.57 0.28 16.66
CA SER A 69 -22.98 0.52 16.45
C SER A 69 -23.32 1.95 16.90
N ASN A 70 -22.82 2.95 16.18
CA ASN A 70 -23.62 4.15 15.99
C ASN A 70 -24.80 3.67 15.16
N THR A 71 -25.98 3.58 15.79
CA THR A 71 -27.24 3.22 15.13
C THR A 71 -27.51 4.24 14.02
N LEU A 72 -26.95 4.01 12.83
CA LEU A 72 -27.24 4.77 11.64
C LEU A 72 -28.64 4.36 11.23
N THR A 73 -29.62 5.11 11.71
CA THR A 73 -31.03 4.88 11.40
C THR A 73 -31.22 5.28 9.94
N LEU A 74 -31.00 4.35 9.01
CA LEU A 74 -31.30 4.51 7.61
C LEU A 74 -32.82 4.66 7.46
N THR A 75 -33.29 5.91 7.45
CA THR A 75 -34.69 6.20 7.15
C THR A 75 -34.87 6.08 5.65
N ALA A 76 -35.19 4.88 5.18
CA ALA A 76 -35.50 4.62 3.77
C ALA A 76 -36.82 5.31 3.38
N ASN A 77 -36.75 6.61 3.07
CA ASN A 77 -37.81 7.27 2.30
C ASN A 77 -37.63 6.87 0.84
N SER A 78 -38.49 5.96 0.37
CA SER A 78 -38.50 5.44 -1.00
C SER A 78 -38.83 6.53 -2.01
N THR A 79 -37.82 7.27 -2.46
CA THR A 79 -37.84 7.92 -3.77
C THR A 79 -36.84 7.19 -4.65
N GLN A 80 -37.38 6.55 -5.69
CA GLN A 80 -36.69 5.73 -6.68
C GLN A 80 -35.43 6.44 -7.21
N THR A 81 -34.27 6.09 -6.65
CA THR A 81 -32.98 6.60 -7.12
C THR A 81 -32.67 5.92 -8.46
N THR A 82 -32.29 6.70 -9.46
CA THR A 82 -31.81 6.17 -10.74
C THR A 82 -30.59 5.28 -10.47
N ILE A 83 -30.73 3.98 -10.70
CA ILE A 83 -29.66 3.00 -10.50
C ILE A 83 -28.63 3.20 -11.63
N PRO A 84 -27.33 3.35 -11.32
CA PRO A 84 -26.29 3.38 -12.36
C PRO A 84 -26.36 2.12 -13.21
N SER A 85 -26.17 2.23 -14.53
CA SER A 85 -26.18 1.07 -15.43
C SER A 85 -25.06 0.05 -15.14
N SER A 86 -24.09 0.41 -14.30
CA SER A 86 -22.98 -0.42 -13.84
C SER A 86 -23.28 -1.21 -12.55
N ALA A 87 -24.40 -0.98 -11.88
CA ALA A 87 -24.69 -1.66 -10.61
C ALA A 87 -25.06 -3.13 -10.84
N PHE A 88 -24.49 -4.03 -10.03
CA PHE A 88 -24.88 -5.43 -10.05
C PHE A 88 -26.25 -5.58 -9.41
N THR A 89 -27.21 -6.11 -10.15
CA THR A 89 -28.54 -6.44 -9.63
C THR A 89 -28.66 -7.95 -9.43
N GLN A 90 -29.19 -8.35 -8.28
CA GLN A 90 -29.48 -9.74 -7.96
C GLN A 90 -30.75 -9.85 -7.12
N SER A 91 -31.49 -10.94 -7.31
CA SER A 91 -32.71 -11.21 -6.54
C SER A 91 -32.38 -12.12 -5.37
N MET A 92 -33.00 -11.86 -4.22
CA MET A 92 -32.96 -12.73 -3.07
C MET A 92 -34.38 -12.91 -2.55
N SER A 93 -34.81 -14.15 -2.36
CA SER A 93 -36.16 -14.43 -1.86
C SER A 93 -36.27 -14.09 -0.37
N GLY A 94 -37.39 -13.49 0.03
CA GLY A 94 -37.67 -13.14 1.43
C GLY A 94 -37.58 -11.64 1.71
N SER A 95 -37.83 -11.27 2.96
CA SER A 95 -37.55 -9.94 3.50
C SER A 95 -36.39 -10.09 4.47
N TRP A 96 -35.40 -9.22 4.32
CA TRP A 96 -34.14 -9.22 5.06
C TRP A 96 -33.96 -7.85 5.69
N GLU A 97 -33.43 -7.81 6.91
CA GLU A 97 -33.23 -6.58 7.67
C GLU A 97 -31.87 -5.97 7.34
N LYS A 98 -30.87 -6.82 7.16
CA LYS A 98 -29.54 -6.47 6.67
C LYS A 98 -29.24 -7.27 5.40
N LEU A 99 -28.61 -6.62 4.43
CA LEU A 99 -28.24 -7.27 3.18
C LEU A 99 -26.90 -6.74 2.67
N GLU A 100 -25.99 -7.66 2.43
CA GLU A 100 -24.63 -7.39 1.97
C GLU A 100 -24.41 -8.14 0.66
N GLY A 101 -23.67 -7.53 -0.26
CA GLY A 101 -23.26 -8.13 -1.52
C GLY A 101 -21.77 -8.39 -1.50
N TYR A 102 -21.35 -9.59 -1.86
CA TYR A 102 -19.94 -9.99 -1.89
C TYR A 102 -19.52 -10.40 -3.29
N VAL A 103 -18.41 -9.82 -3.75
CA VAL A 103 -17.69 -10.32 -4.91
C VAL A 103 -16.65 -11.32 -4.44
N GLY A 104 -16.60 -12.48 -5.11
CA GLY A 104 -15.77 -13.59 -4.69
C GLY A 104 -15.57 -14.61 -5.79
N PHE A 105 -15.04 -15.77 -5.41
CA PHE A 105 -14.84 -16.92 -6.29
C PHE A 105 -14.96 -18.24 -5.53
N TRP A 106 -15.21 -19.33 -6.26
CA TRP A 106 -15.19 -20.67 -5.68
C TRP A 106 -13.77 -21.17 -5.45
N MET A 107 -13.57 -21.77 -4.29
CA MET A 107 -12.35 -22.47 -3.90
C MET A 107 -12.72 -23.85 -3.38
N ASP A 108 -11.99 -24.87 -3.85
CA ASP A 108 -12.14 -26.25 -3.37
C ASP A 108 -11.15 -26.46 -2.22
N ASP A 109 -11.65 -26.50 -1.00
CA ASP A 109 -10.83 -26.78 0.18
C ASP A 109 -10.89 -28.28 0.53
N PRO A 110 -9.75 -28.94 0.80
CA PRO A 110 -9.71 -30.37 1.08
C PRO A 110 -10.45 -30.79 2.36
N GLU A 111 -10.59 -29.91 3.36
CA GLU A 111 -11.24 -30.20 4.64
C GLU A 111 -12.71 -29.78 4.64
N PHE A 112 -13.00 -28.58 4.11
CA PHE A 112 -14.33 -27.97 4.20
C PHE A 112 -15.16 -28.11 2.92
N GLY A 113 -14.53 -28.55 1.82
CA GLY A 113 -15.14 -28.70 0.51
C GLY A 113 -15.23 -27.37 -0.24
N MET A 114 -16.28 -27.23 -1.05
CA MET A 114 -16.46 -26.05 -1.91
C MET A 114 -16.88 -24.83 -1.08
N LEU A 115 -16.03 -23.80 -1.07
CA LEU A 115 -16.24 -22.54 -0.37
C LEU A 115 -16.26 -21.38 -1.35
N TYR A 116 -17.11 -20.40 -1.06
CA TYR A 116 -17.15 -19.12 -1.78
C TYR A 116 -16.27 -18.12 -1.04
N GLN A 117 -15.04 -17.91 -1.53
CA GLN A 117 -14.08 -16.98 -0.96
C GLN A 117 -14.43 -15.55 -1.40
N THR A 118 -14.64 -14.65 -0.44
CA THR A 118 -14.94 -13.24 -0.72
C THR A 118 -13.67 -12.46 -0.95
N ILE A 119 -13.80 -11.33 -1.64
CA ILE A 119 -12.70 -10.42 -1.93
C ILE A 119 -13.06 -9.00 -1.53
N ILE A 120 -14.31 -8.60 -1.77
CA ILE A 120 -14.82 -7.28 -1.42
C ILE A 120 -16.33 -7.36 -1.16
N GLY A 121 -16.78 -6.62 -0.16
CA GLY A 121 -18.17 -6.54 0.28
C GLY A 121 -18.77 -5.15 0.11
N PHE A 122 -20.08 -5.09 -0.07
CA PHE A 122 -20.85 -3.85 -0.21
C PHE A 122 -22.18 -3.96 0.54
N THR A 123 -22.63 -2.88 1.16
CA THR A 123 -24.03 -2.77 1.58
C THR A 123 -24.94 -2.81 0.35
N ALA A 124 -25.84 -3.80 0.28
CA ALA A 124 -26.78 -3.90 -0.82
C ALA A 124 -28.08 -3.16 -0.49
N ILE A 125 -28.63 -2.46 -1.47
CA ILE A 125 -29.86 -1.66 -1.30
C ILE A 125 -31.00 -2.22 -2.17
N PRO A 126 -32.27 -2.15 -1.70
CA PRO A 126 -33.41 -2.54 -2.53
C PRO A 126 -33.51 -1.68 -3.79
N CYS A 127 -33.68 -2.33 -4.95
CA CYS A 127 -33.72 -1.65 -6.24
C CYS A 127 -35.03 -1.92 -7.04
N GLY A 128 -36.02 -2.55 -6.38
CA GLY A 128 -37.35 -2.84 -6.91
C GLY A 128 -37.50 -4.30 -7.38
N ASN A 129 -38.73 -4.78 -7.58
CA ASN A 129 -39.03 -6.15 -8.04
C ASN A 129 -38.37 -7.29 -7.23
N SER A 130 -38.22 -7.12 -5.91
CA SER A 130 -37.47 -8.06 -5.05
C SER A 130 -36.00 -8.26 -5.47
N GLN A 131 -35.42 -7.25 -6.12
CA GLN A 131 -34.02 -7.16 -6.47
C GLN A 131 -33.31 -6.21 -5.52
N TYR A 132 -32.05 -6.51 -5.30
CA TYR A 132 -31.10 -5.71 -4.57
C TYR A 132 -29.96 -5.34 -5.51
N CYS A 133 -29.38 -4.16 -5.31
CA CYS A 133 -28.17 -3.77 -6.02
C CYS A 133 -27.03 -3.49 -5.05
N ALA A 134 -25.82 -3.88 -5.46
CA ALA A 134 -24.58 -3.35 -4.93
C ALA A 134 -24.10 -2.29 -5.93
N PRO A 135 -24.36 -1.00 -5.67
CA PRO A 135 -23.82 0.06 -6.51
C PRO A 135 -22.29 0.14 -6.31
N ASP A 136 -21.59 0.57 -7.36
CA ASP A 136 -20.24 1.13 -7.27
C ASP A 136 -19.02 0.19 -7.17
N TRP A 137 -19.10 -1.10 -7.55
CA TRP A 137 -17.87 -1.88 -7.73
C TRP A 137 -17.18 -1.55 -9.07
N ASP A 138 -15.97 -1.02 -8.99
CA ASP A 138 -15.14 -0.60 -10.13
C ASP A 138 -14.05 -1.64 -10.52
N LYS A 139 -14.23 -2.90 -10.10
CA LYS A 139 -13.32 -4.03 -10.35
C LYS A 139 -11.95 -3.94 -9.66
N LYS A 140 -11.79 -3.02 -8.71
CA LYS A 140 -10.59 -2.91 -7.87
C LYS A 140 -10.85 -3.50 -6.50
N VAL A 141 -9.75 -3.73 -5.79
CA VAL A 141 -9.73 -4.25 -4.42
C VAL A 141 -8.63 -3.54 -3.63
N PHE A 142 -8.71 -3.63 -2.32
CA PHE A 142 -7.73 -3.02 -1.43
C PHE A 142 -6.54 -3.94 -1.20
N TRP A 143 -5.36 -3.35 -1.13
CA TRP A 143 -4.11 -4.04 -0.82
C TRP A 143 -3.34 -3.28 0.26
N ILE A 144 -2.55 -4.01 1.02
CA ILE A 144 -1.60 -3.47 2.00
C ILE A 144 -0.19 -4.02 1.75
N ASP A 145 0.78 -3.14 1.53
CA ASP A 145 2.21 -3.48 1.48
C ASP A 145 2.89 -3.02 2.77
N ILE A 146 3.54 -3.96 3.45
CA ILE A 146 4.19 -3.77 4.74
C ILE A 146 5.72 -3.76 4.64
N GLY A 147 6.26 -3.59 3.43
CA GLY A 147 7.69 -3.46 3.17
C GLY A 147 8.41 -4.78 2.93
N ASP A 148 7.66 -5.85 2.68
CA ASP A 148 8.22 -7.12 2.24
C ASP A 148 8.17 -7.31 0.71
N GLY A 149 7.65 -6.32 -0.02
CA GLY A 149 7.60 -6.25 -1.48
C GLY A 149 6.51 -7.12 -2.09
N THR A 150 5.49 -7.51 -1.32
CA THR A 150 4.33 -8.25 -1.82
C THR A 150 3.09 -7.78 -1.07
N PRO A 151 2.22 -6.99 -1.72
CA PRO A 151 0.99 -6.53 -1.08
C PRO A 151 0.07 -7.71 -0.70
N SER A 152 -0.54 -7.68 0.50
CA SER A 152 -1.64 -8.58 0.88
C SER A 152 -2.97 -8.00 0.42
N PRO A 153 -3.91 -8.81 -0.07
CA PRO A 153 -5.27 -8.33 -0.29
C PRO A 153 -5.95 -8.04 1.06
N LEU A 154 -6.72 -6.97 1.11
CA LEU A 154 -7.61 -6.66 2.21
C LEU A 154 -9.04 -6.95 1.77
N THR A 155 -9.63 -8.00 2.34
CA THR A 155 -11.05 -8.30 2.12
C THR A 155 -11.86 -7.27 2.89
N ALA A 156 -12.34 -6.25 2.21
CA ALA A 156 -12.99 -5.11 2.84
C ALA A 156 -14.47 -5.00 2.46
N THR A 157 -15.30 -4.68 3.42
CA THR A 157 -16.72 -4.41 3.25
C THR A 157 -16.97 -2.90 3.41
N ARG A 158 -17.63 -2.30 2.41
CA ARG A 158 -18.08 -0.90 2.50
C ARG A 158 -19.20 -0.81 3.52
N ILE A 159 -18.99 -0.05 4.58
CA ILE A 159 -19.98 0.13 5.64
C ILE A 159 -20.87 1.35 5.36
N GLY A 160 -20.28 2.48 4.95
CA GLY A 160 -21.03 3.71 4.68
C GLY A 160 -20.12 4.94 4.66
N ASP A 161 -20.68 6.11 4.94
CA ASP A 161 -19.91 7.35 5.09
C ASP A 161 -19.58 7.58 6.57
N PHE A 162 -18.40 8.10 6.86
CA PHE A 162 -17.91 8.37 8.19
C PHE A 162 -17.53 9.82 8.38
N THR A 163 -17.84 10.33 9.57
CA THR A 163 -17.47 11.66 10.04
C THR A 163 -16.96 11.50 11.47
N PRO A 164 -15.70 11.87 11.77
CA PRO A 164 -15.11 11.70 13.08
C PRO A 164 -15.96 12.34 14.19
N GLY A 165 -16.21 11.59 15.27
CA GLY A 165 -16.80 12.11 16.50
C GLY A 165 -15.81 12.88 17.36
N GLU A 166 -16.29 13.60 18.39
CA GLU A 166 -15.43 14.30 19.36
C GLU A 166 -14.56 13.34 20.21
N ASP A 167 -15.00 12.08 20.36
CA ASP A 167 -14.37 11.06 21.20
C ASP A 167 -13.61 9.98 20.40
N GLU A 168 -13.45 10.14 19.08
CA GLU A 168 -12.76 9.17 18.24
C GLU A 168 -11.29 9.58 18.06
N GLU A 169 -10.40 8.88 18.79
CA GLU A 169 -9.00 9.30 18.89
C GLU A 169 -8.12 8.87 17.71
N VAL A 170 -8.53 7.89 16.89
CA VAL A 170 -7.65 7.30 15.85
C VAL A 170 -8.06 7.64 14.42
N LEU A 171 -9.34 7.49 14.05
CA LEU A 171 -9.81 7.93 12.73
C LEU A 171 -10.23 9.40 12.77
N THR A 172 -9.47 10.23 12.07
CA THR A 172 -9.55 11.69 12.09
C THR A 172 -10.05 12.31 10.79
N LYS A 173 -10.23 11.51 9.73
CA LYS A 173 -10.70 11.98 8.43
C LYS A 173 -12.15 11.55 8.17
N SER A 174 -12.89 12.39 7.45
CA SER A 174 -14.21 12.04 6.90
C SER A 174 -14.06 11.44 5.51
N GLY A 175 -14.92 10.50 5.14
CA GLY A 175 -14.90 9.84 3.84
C GLY A 175 -15.77 8.59 3.83
N THR A 176 -15.54 7.70 2.86
CA THR A 176 -16.18 6.38 2.84
C THR A 176 -15.47 5.46 3.82
N TYR A 177 -16.23 4.87 4.74
CA TYR A 177 -15.77 3.92 5.73
C TYR A 177 -15.86 2.49 5.24
N TRP A 178 -14.73 1.83 5.38
CA TRP A 178 -14.53 0.43 5.06
C TRP A 178 -14.05 -0.29 6.31
N SER A 179 -14.49 -1.53 6.44
CA SER A 179 -13.95 -2.45 7.44
C SER A 179 -13.40 -3.66 6.71
N GLY A 180 -12.12 -3.96 6.92
CA GLY A 180 -11.54 -5.22 6.53
C GLY A 180 -11.87 -6.29 7.55
N ASP A 181 -12.26 -7.45 7.03
CA ASP A 181 -12.49 -8.63 7.85
C ASP A 181 -11.17 -9.06 8.51
N TYR A 182 -11.31 -9.77 9.63
CA TYR A 182 -10.34 -9.80 10.72
C TYR A 182 -8.85 -10.02 10.35
N ILE A 183 -7.97 -9.57 11.24
CA ILE A 183 -6.52 -9.71 11.16
C ILE A 183 -6.02 -10.41 12.42
N LEU A 184 -5.07 -11.34 12.29
CA LEU A 184 -4.30 -11.78 13.46
C LEU A 184 -3.11 -10.87 13.64
N LEU A 185 -2.95 -10.27 14.83
CA LEU A 185 -1.89 -9.32 15.13
C LEU A 185 -1.01 -9.82 16.30
N ILE A 186 0.30 -9.73 16.10
CA ILE A 186 1.31 -9.76 17.16
C ILE A 186 1.94 -8.37 17.20
N GLU A 187 1.82 -7.70 18.33
CA GLU A 187 2.25 -6.32 18.53
C GLU A 187 3.66 -6.32 19.14
N ALA A 188 4.54 -5.48 18.61
CA ALA A 188 5.90 -5.38 19.11
C ALA A 188 5.92 -4.97 20.59
N GLY A 189 6.37 -5.87 21.47
CA GLY A 189 6.46 -5.62 22.90
C GLY A 189 5.17 -5.86 23.69
N LYS A 190 4.10 -6.30 23.04
CA LYS A 190 2.89 -6.80 23.70
C LYS A 190 2.99 -8.31 23.91
N ASP A 191 2.55 -8.77 25.07
CA ASP A 191 2.45 -10.20 25.38
C ASP A 191 1.01 -10.67 25.15
N TYR A 192 0.82 -11.49 24.12
CA TYR A 192 -0.45 -12.15 23.79
C TYR A 192 -0.49 -13.60 24.28
N SER A 193 0.38 -14.02 25.21
CA SER A 193 0.42 -15.42 25.68
C SER A 193 -0.86 -15.93 26.35
N ASP A 194 -1.72 -15.02 26.82
CA ASP A 194 -3.04 -15.34 27.37
C ASP A 194 -4.16 -15.33 26.30
N TYR A 195 -3.85 -14.95 25.06
CA TYR A 195 -4.78 -14.94 23.93
C TYR A 195 -4.74 -16.29 23.19
N ASP A 196 -5.84 -16.63 22.53
CA ASP A 196 -5.89 -17.79 21.67
C ASP A 196 -4.89 -17.62 20.51
N ASP A 197 -4.21 -18.70 20.12
CA ASP A 197 -3.13 -18.69 19.12
C ASP A 197 -1.96 -17.73 19.40
N GLN A 198 -1.85 -17.17 20.61
CA GLN A 198 -0.86 -16.16 20.99
C GLN A 198 -0.89 -14.90 20.09
N ALA A 199 -2.06 -14.56 19.57
CA ALA A 199 -2.30 -13.39 18.72
C ALA A 199 -3.66 -12.77 19.05
N ALA A 200 -3.81 -11.47 18.79
CA ALA A 200 -5.11 -10.83 18.90
C ALA A 200 -5.87 -10.90 17.57
N LEU A 201 -7.15 -11.25 17.66
CA LEU A 201 -8.08 -11.01 16.58
C LEU A 201 -8.35 -9.50 16.49
N CYS A 202 -8.22 -8.95 15.30
CA CYS A 202 -8.32 -7.51 15.05
C CYS A 202 -9.25 -7.25 13.89
N ALA A 203 -9.82 -6.05 13.76
CA ALA A 203 -10.46 -5.58 12.53
C ALA A 203 -9.69 -4.38 12.01
N ILE A 204 -9.49 -4.29 10.70
CA ILE A 204 -8.95 -3.05 10.11
C ILE A 204 -10.11 -2.16 9.71
N ALA A 205 -10.02 -0.90 10.09
CA ALA A 205 -11.00 0.13 9.77
C ALA A 205 -10.27 1.22 8.99
N PHE A 206 -10.79 1.64 7.84
CA PHE A 206 -10.12 2.65 7.02
C PHE A 206 -11.09 3.54 6.27
N ILE A 207 -10.60 4.74 5.94
CA ILE A 207 -11.37 5.81 5.30
C ILE A 207 -10.80 6.06 3.92
N THR A 208 -11.67 6.09 2.90
CA THR A 208 -11.30 6.54 1.56
C THR A 208 -11.91 7.89 1.21
N ASN A 209 -11.20 8.67 0.39
CA ASN A 209 -11.76 9.86 -0.27
C ASN A 209 -12.57 9.47 -1.52
N ASP A 210 -13.08 10.48 -2.24
CA ASP A 210 -13.86 10.32 -3.48
C ASP A 210 -13.05 9.67 -4.63
N ASP A 211 -11.72 9.72 -4.56
CA ASP A 211 -10.80 9.08 -5.50
C ASP A 211 -10.44 7.64 -5.08
N ASN A 212 -11.10 7.10 -4.05
CA ASN A 212 -10.85 5.78 -3.44
C ASN A 212 -9.43 5.61 -2.88
N GLN A 213 -8.75 6.71 -2.54
CA GLN A 213 -7.47 6.66 -1.84
C GLN A 213 -7.72 6.49 -0.34
N ILE A 214 -7.00 5.58 0.30
CA ILE A 214 -7.05 5.41 1.76
C ILE A 214 -6.34 6.62 2.38
N ILE A 215 -7.10 7.44 3.13
CA ILE A 215 -6.64 8.69 3.74
C ILE A 215 -6.52 8.60 5.26
N ASP A 216 -7.04 7.51 5.86
CA ASP A 216 -6.93 7.22 7.28
C ASP A 216 -7.18 5.73 7.55
N TYR A 217 -6.59 5.17 8.60
CA TYR A 217 -6.84 3.79 9.02
C TYR A 217 -6.49 3.54 10.49
N CYS A 218 -7.09 2.49 11.05
CA CYS A 218 -6.75 1.92 12.35
C CYS A 218 -6.99 0.41 12.37
N ILE A 219 -6.38 -0.24 13.36
CA ILE A 219 -6.56 -1.64 13.73
C ILE A 219 -7.26 -1.64 15.09
N ASP A 220 -8.49 -2.13 15.11
CA ASP A 220 -9.25 -2.38 16.33
C ASP A 220 -8.85 -3.76 16.86
N VAL A 221 -8.37 -3.81 18.10
CA VAL A 221 -7.84 -5.01 18.75
C VAL A 221 -8.90 -5.56 19.72
N TYR A 222 -9.19 -6.85 19.62
CA TYR A 222 -10.16 -7.56 20.46
C TYR A 222 -9.48 -8.63 21.31
N ASP A 223 -10.05 -8.95 22.45
CA ASP A 223 -9.63 -10.10 23.26
C ASP A 223 -10.36 -11.40 22.83
N ASN A 224 -10.08 -12.51 23.53
CA ASN A 224 -10.67 -13.83 23.22
C ASN A 224 -12.20 -13.89 23.42
N ASP A 225 -12.79 -12.90 24.12
CA ASP A 225 -14.23 -12.80 24.32
C ASP A 225 -14.90 -11.89 23.27
N ASP A 226 -14.15 -11.50 22.22
CA ASP A 226 -14.52 -10.54 21.19
C ASP A 226 -14.80 -9.13 21.76
N GLU A 227 -14.28 -8.81 22.95
CA GLU A 227 -14.43 -7.48 23.54
C GLU A 227 -13.38 -6.53 23.00
N PHE A 228 -13.83 -5.37 22.49
CA PHE A 228 -12.93 -4.31 22.01
C PHE A 228 -12.02 -3.83 23.14
N GLN A 229 -10.71 -3.82 22.86
CA GLN A 229 -9.70 -3.39 23.81
C GLN A 229 -9.22 -1.96 23.50
N TYR A 230 -8.73 -1.74 22.28
CA TYR A 230 -8.18 -0.47 21.83
C TYR A 230 -8.05 -0.41 20.29
N SER A 231 -7.81 0.78 19.77
CA SER A 231 -7.45 1.01 18.36
C SER A 231 -6.00 1.46 18.26
N LYS A 232 -5.25 1.02 17.23
CA LYS A 232 -3.89 1.51 16.93
C LYS A 232 -3.60 1.56 15.43
N GLN A 233 -2.52 2.20 15.03
CA GLN A 233 -1.95 2.02 13.68
C GLN A 233 -0.92 0.90 13.70
N LEU A 234 -0.60 0.32 12.54
CA LEU A 234 0.47 -0.69 12.44
C LEU A 234 1.83 -0.01 12.55
N GLU A 235 2.71 -0.60 13.35
CA GLU A 235 4.06 -0.08 13.61
C GLU A 235 5.14 -1.03 13.09
N ILE A 236 6.33 -0.50 12.79
CA ILE A 236 7.48 -1.33 12.40
C ILE A 236 7.80 -2.31 13.53
N GLY A 237 7.83 -3.60 13.20
CA GLY A 237 8.03 -4.69 14.15
C GLY A 237 6.76 -5.47 14.51
N ASP A 238 5.58 -4.90 14.26
CA ASP A 238 4.32 -5.65 14.34
C ASP A 238 4.33 -6.80 13.33
N GLN A 239 3.60 -7.87 13.62
CA GLN A 239 3.39 -8.98 12.70
C GLN A 239 1.90 -9.20 12.52
N PHE A 240 1.44 -9.38 11.29
CA PHE A 240 0.02 -9.64 11.06
C PHE A 240 -0.28 -10.56 9.89
N ILE A 241 -1.50 -11.08 9.87
CA ILE A 241 -2.05 -11.91 8.80
C ILE A 241 -3.41 -11.34 8.40
N THR A 242 -3.60 -11.10 7.09
CA THR A 242 -4.89 -10.75 6.53
C THR A 242 -5.75 -12.00 6.38
N LEU A 243 -6.96 -11.98 6.94
CA LEU A 243 -7.93 -13.04 6.69
C LEU A 243 -8.85 -12.66 5.54
N SER A 244 -9.42 -13.68 4.91
CA SER A 244 -10.45 -13.51 3.91
C SER A 244 -11.66 -14.35 4.28
N VAL A 245 -12.84 -13.77 4.20
CA VAL A 245 -14.08 -14.45 4.58
C VAL A 245 -14.50 -15.42 3.49
N ALA A 246 -14.88 -16.62 3.87
CA ALA A 246 -15.42 -17.63 2.97
C ALA A 246 -16.77 -18.14 3.47
N PHE A 247 -17.68 -18.39 2.53
CA PHE A 247 -19.01 -18.91 2.81
C PHE A 247 -19.15 -20.31 2.27
N LYS A 248 -19.78 -21.17 3.07
CA LYS A 248 -20.27 -22.45 2.57
C LYS A 248 -21.75 -22.30 2.28
N MET A 249 -22.09 -22.31 1.00
CA MET A 249 -23.40 -21.84 0.54
C MET A 249 -24.60 -22.68 1.01
N ASP A 250 -24.37 -23.91 1.47
CA ASP A 250 -25.36 -24.79 2.09
C ASP A 250 -25.42 -24.69 3.63
N GLU A 251 -24.55 -23.90 4.25
CA GLU A 251 -24.43 -23.65 5.69
C GLU A 251 -24.40 -22.13 5.98
N PRO A 252 -25.49 -21.39 5.73
CA PRO A 252 -25.52 -19.91 5.79
C PRO A 252 -25.31 -19.31 7.17
N ASP A 253 -25.37 -20.13 8.21
CA ASP A 253 -25.16 -19.78 9.61
C ASP A 253 -23.71 -20.01 10.06
N GLU A 254 -22.81 -20.29 9.13
CA GLU A 254 -21.38 -20.47 9.39
C GLU A 254 -20.53 -19.58 8.50
N VAL A 255 -19.46 -19.06 9.07
CA VAL A 255 -18.47 -18.25 8.36
C VAL A 255 -17.10 -18.90 8.55
N TYR A 256 -16.36 -18.98 7.46
CA TYR A 256 -15.04 -19.57 7.41
C TYR A 256 -14.01 -18.47 7.19
N PHE A 257 -12.87 -18.55 7.88
CA PHE A 257 -11.79 -17.57 7.73
C PHE A 257 -10.60 -18.22 7.04
N GLY A 258 -10.38 -17.79 5.79
CA GLY A 258 -9.22 -18.11 4.96
C GLY A 258 -7.99 -17.37 5.42
N ILE A 259 -6.99 -18.11 5.90
CA ILE A 259 -5.62 -17.59 5.97
C ILE A 259 -5.05 -17.69 4.57
N LEU A 260 -4.84 -16.53 3.95
CA LEU A 260 -4.12 -16.42 2.69
C LEU A 260 -2.62 -16.57 2.99
N ASP A 261 -2.18 -17.82 3.19
CA ASP A 261 -0.86 -18.20 3.70
C ASP A 261 0.29 -17.78 2.74
N ARG A 262 1.39 -17.28 3.33
CA ARG A 262 2.64 -16.85 2.64
C ARG A 262 3.80 -17.84 2.87
N SER A 263 3.54 -19.02 3.42
CA SER A 263 4.53 -19.91 4.06
C SER A 263 5.66 -20.44 3.19
N GLU A 264 5.61 -20.37 1.86
CA GLU A 264 6.72 -20.84 1.01
C GLU A 264 7.99 -19.96 1.07
N ARG A 265 7.91 -18.74 1.63
CA ARG A 265 8.98 -17.74 1.51
C ARG A 265 10.18 -17.89 2.43
N VAL A 266 10.16 -18.78 3.41
CA VAL A 266 11.34 -19.02 4.23
C VAL A 266 11.69 -20.48 4.12
N GLY A 267 12.84 -20.81 3.53
CA GLY A 267 13.42 -22.17 3.55
C GLY A 267 13.71 -22.71 4.97
N GLN A 268 13.16 -22.08 6.01
CA GLN A 268 12.88 -22.68 7.30
C GLN A 268 11.43 -23.16 7.27
N GLN A 269 11.23 -24.48 7.23
CA GLN A 269 10.08 -25.09 7.87
C GLN A 269 10.01 -24.55 9.32
N VAL A 270 9.26 -23.49 9.56
CA VAL A 270 8.78 -23.20 10.90
C VAL A 270 7.62 -24.17 11.10
N LYS A 271 7.99 -25.34 11.59
CA LYS A 271 7.12 -26.50 11.75
C LYS A 271 6.10 -26.17 12.85
N GLY A 272 5.01 -25.49 12.50
CA GLY A 272 3.88 -25.21 13.38
C GLY A 272 3.44 -23.75 13.53
N ASP A 273 4.09 -22.77 12.89
CA ASP A 273 3.74 -21.35 13.07
C ASP A 273 3.26 -20.74 11.74
N TYR A 274 2.12 -20.04 11.79
CA TYR A 274 1.58 -19.28 10.66
C TYR A 274 2.63 -18.27 10.14
N ALA A 275 2.68 -18.07 8.82
CA ALA A 275 3.60 -17.09 8.23
C ALA A 275 3.09 -15.66 8.40
N TYR A 276 3.30 -15.08 9.59
CA TYR A 276 2.96 -13.68 9.84
C TYR A 276 3.80 -12.74 8.96
N GLY A 277 3.15 -11.74 8.38
CA GLY A 277 3.80 -10.63 7.71
C GLY A 277 4.42 -9.67 8.73
N LEU A 278 5.76 -9.60 8.78
CA LEU A 278 6.47 -8.63 9.61
C LEU A 278 6.41 -7.24 8.96
N VAL A 279 5.89 -6.25 9.67
CA VAL A 279 5.86 -4.85 9.25
C VAL A 279 7.28 -4.28 9.27
N ARG A 280 7.82 -3.99 8.09
CA ARG A 280 9.21 -3.51 7.86
C ARG A 280 9.28 -2.03 7.51
N GLN A 281 8.16 -1.46 7.10
CA GLN A 281 8.00 -0.05 6.77
C GLN A 281 6.59 0.41 7.16
N GLU A 282 6.34 1.71 7.10
CA GLU A 282 4.98 2.25 7.22
C GLU A 282 4.06 1.63 6.15
N PRO A 283 2.92 1.03 6.54
CA PRO A 283 2.08 0.32 5.58
C PRO A 283 1.61 1.22 4.45
N VAL A 284 1.77 0.75 3.21
CA VAL A 284 1.30 1.43 2.01
C VAL A 284 0.03 0.74 1.55
N PHE A 285 -1.06 1.48 1.54
CA PHE A 285 -2.34 1.00 1.07
C PHE A 285 -2.56 1.38 -0.39
N THR A 286 -3.11 0.47 -1.19
CA THR A 286 -3.48 0.76 -2.58
C THR A 286 -4.87 0.23 -2.90
N TYR A 287 -5.57 0.94 -3.78
CA TYR A 287 -6.85 0.50 -4.34
C TYR A 287 -6.70 0.35 -5.86
N GLN A 288 -6.31 -0.85 -6.28
CA GLN A 288 -5.87 -1.12 -7.64
C GLN A 288 -6.27 -2.53 -8.07
N HIS A 289 -6.34 -2.73 -9.38
CA HIS A 289 -6.53 -4.05 -9.97
C HIS A 289 -5.17 -4.74 -10.09
N LEU A 290 -4.74 -5.41 -9.02
CA LEU A 290 -3.51 -6.20 -8.99
C LEU A 290 -3.84 -7.70 -9.01
N THR A 291 -3.08 -8.45 -9.77
CA THR A 291 -3.23 -9.89 -9.98
C THR A 291 -1.98 -10.62 -9.51
N PRO A 292 -2.08 -11.47 -8.46
CA PRO A 292 -1.00 -12.38 -8.10
C PRO A 292 -0.57 -13.24 -9.31
N GLY A 293 0.73 -13.40 -9.51
CA GLY A 293 1.33 -14.11 -10.64
C GLY A 293 1.58 -13.25 -11.87
N LYS A 294 0.99 -12.05 -11.93
CA LYS A 294 1.18 -11.08 -13.01
C LYS A 294 1.89 -9.82 -12.51
N ASP A 295 1.32 -9.16 -11.51
CA ASP A 295 1.83 -7.87 -11.00
C ASP A 295 2.85 -8.05 -9.86
N PHE A 296 2.76 -9.19 -9.17
CA PHE A 296 3.70 -9.64 -8.15
C PHE A 296 3.68 -11.18 -8.11
N PRO A 297 4.68 -11.85 -7.51
CA PRO A 297 4.70 -13.31 -7.52
C PRO A 297 3.46 -13.87 -6.81
N ASN A 298 2.86 -14.92 -7.39
CA ASN A 298 1.71 -15.57 -6.79
C ASN A 298 2.18 -16.45 -5.63
N TYR A 299 1.78 -16.11 -4.41
CA TYR A 299 2.08 -16.90 -3.21
C TYR A 299 0.88 -17.68 -2.71
N PHE A 300 -0.28 -17.44 -3.30
CA PHE A 300 -1.46 -18.24 -3.04
C PHE A 300 -1.40 -19.41 -4.02
N ASP A 301 -1.69 -20.63 -3.56
CA ASP A 301 -1.82 -21.81 -4.42
C ASP A 301 -3.15 -21.76 -5.21
N ILE A 302 -3.42 -20.60 -5.83
CA ILE A 302 -4.65 -20.26 -6.54
C ILE A 302 -4.24 -19.73 -7.91
N ASP A 303 -4.67 -20.37 -8.98
CA ASP A 303 -4.47 -19.86 -10.34
C ASP A 303 -5.40 -18.68 -10.64
N PHE A 304 -5.04 -17.48 -10.18
CA PHE A 304 -5.78 -16.25 -10.48
C PHE A 304 -5.87 -15.92 -11.97
N SER A 305 -5.11 -16.60 -12.84
CA SER A 305 -5.22 -16.39 -14.29
C SER A 305 -6.55 -16.89 -14.87
N ASN A 306 -7.28 -17.73 -14.13
CA ASN A 306 -8.55 -18.30 -14.60
C ASN A 306 -9.71 -18.18 -13.61
N VAL A 307 -9.52 -17.43 -12.51
CA VAL A 307 -10.58 -17.22 -11.52
C VAL A 307 -11.71 -16.40 -12.11
N GLU A 308 -12.89 -17.01 -12.19
CA GLU A 308 -14.14 -16.34 -12.54
C GLU A 308 -14.70 -15.62 -11.31
N LEU A 309 -14.97 -14.32 -11.47
CA LEU A 309 -15.52 -13.51 -10.41
C LEU A 309 -17.03 -13.57 -10.44
N GLN A 310 -17.57 -13.75 -9.25
CA GLN A 310 -18.97 -14.00 -9.02
C GLN A 310 -19.48 -13.02 -7.98
N PHE A 311 -20.80 -12.94 -7.86
CA PHE A 311 -21.49 -12.09 -6.91
C PHE A 311 -22.58 -12.88 -6.17
N VAL A 312 -22.67 -12.65 -4.87
CA VAL A 312 -23.65 -13.27 -3.98
C VAL A 312 -24.18 -12.23 -3.00
N LEU A 313 -25.47 -12.32 -2.69
CA LEU A 313 -26.08 -11.56 -1.60
C LEU A 313 -26.14 -12.42 -0.34
N LEU A 314 -25.72 -11.88 0.80
CA LEU A 314 -25.95 -12.40 2.13
C LEU A 314 -27.05 -11.57 2.80
N GLY A 315 -28.11 -12.22 3.24
CA GLY A 315 -29.19 -11.59 3.99
C GLY A 315 -29.20 -12.07 5.44
N GLU A 316 -29.45 -11.14 6.37
CA GLU A 316 -29.71 -11.42 7.78
C GLU A 316 -31.08 -10.87 8.17
N ARG A 317 -31.79 -11.60 9.03
CA ARG A 317 -33.02 -11.13 9.68
C ARG A 317 -33.18 -11.73 11.07
N GLU A 318 -33.83 -11.00 11.95
CA GLU A 318 -34.27 -11.53 13.23
C GLU A 318 -35.58 -12.34 13.05
N THR A 319 -35.60 -13.57 13.55
CA THR A 319 -36.82 -14.38 13.59
C THR A 319 -37.75 -13.89 14.69
N SER A 320 -39.01 -14.33 14.69
CA SER A 320 -39.97 -13.99 15.76
C SER A 320 -39.55 -14.45 17.17
N LYS A 321 -38.48 -15.24 17.30
CA LYS A 321 -37.91 -15.70 18.57
C LYS A 321 -36.72 -14.88 19.04
N GLY A 322 -36.27 -13.91 18.24
CA GLY A 322 -35.02 -13.17 18.48
C GLY A 322 -33.75 -13.92 18.09
N GLU A 323 -33.88 -14.97 17.28
CA GLU A 323 -32.73 -15.69 16.71
C GLU A 323 -32.40 -15.07 15.34
N SER A 324 -31.12 -14.81 15.03
CA SER A 324 -30.72 -14.41 13.67
C SER A 324 -30.87 -15.59 12.69
N GLU A 325 -31.49 -15.33 11.55
CA GLU A 325 -31.56 -16.22 10.40
C GLU A 325 -30.79 -15.60 9.25
N TRP A 326 -29.97 -16.44 8.62
CA TRP A 326 -29.10 -16.05 7.51
C TRP A 326 -29.53 -16.78 6.24
N GLY A 327 -29.28 -16.16 5.09
CA GLY A 327 -29.49 -16.80 3.81
C GLY A 327 -28.61 -16.19 2.72
N TYR A 328 -28.48 -16.92 1.62
CA TYR A 328 -27.80 -16.44 0.43
C TYR A 328 -28.74 -16.34 -0.77
N SER A 329 -28.41 -15.46 -1.71
CA SER A 329 -28.93 -15.59 -3.08
C SER A 329 -28.26 -16.76 -3.80
N GLU A 330 -28.76 -17.11 -4.98
CA GLU A 330 -27.96 -17.87 -5.95
C GLU A 330 -26.64 -17.13 -6.24
N VAL A 331 -25.60 -17.83 -6.68
CA VAL A 331 -24.36 -17.19 -7.09
C VAL A 331 -24.49 -16.72 -8.54
N LYS A 332 -24.12 -15.48 -8.83
CA LYS A 332 -24.20 -14.87 -10.17
C LYS A 332 -22.80 -14.66 -10.74
N ASP A 333 -22.55 -15.24 -11.90
CA ASP A 333 -21.35 -14.97 -12.68
C ASP A 333 -21.36 -13.51 -13.19
N LEU A 334 -20.24 -12.81 -13.00
CA LEU A 334 -20.06 -11.44 -13.46
C LEU A 334 -19.53 -11.36 -14.90
N GLY A 335 -19.12 -12.48 -15.48
CA GLY A 335 -18.48 -12.56 -16.80
C GLY A 335 -17.11 -11.89 -16.83
N VAL A 336 -16.49 -11.71 -15.66
CA VAL A 336 -15.18 -11.07 -15.48
C VAL A 336 -14.24 -12.10 -14.86
N LYS A 337 -13.05 -12.23 -15.44
CA LYS A 337 -11.97 -12.98 -14.81
C LYS A 337 -11.05 -12.04 -14.06
N TRP A 338 -10.45 -12.54 -12.98
CA TRP A 338 -9.53 -11.72 -12.18
C TRP A 338 -8.36 -11.18 -13.00
N ASN A 339 -7.81 -11.94 -13.96
CA ASN A 339 -6.64 -11.51 -14.74
C ASN A 339 -6.94 -10.71 -16.01
N THR A 340 -8.22 -10.54 -16.38
CA THR A 340 -8.59 -9.78 -17.58
C THR A 340 -8.46 -8.30 -17.27
N SER A 341 -7.21 -7.81 -17.19
CA SER A 341 -6.96 -6.42 -17.52
C SER A 341 -7.30 -6.28 -19.00
N GLU A 342 -8.56 -6.03 -19.31
CA GLU A 342 -8.85 -5.36 -20.55
C GLU A 342 -8.11 -4.04 -20.46
N GLU A 343 -6.95 -3.96 -21.12
CA GLU A 343 -6.37 -2.69 -21.55
C GLU A 343 -7.57 -1.90 -22.11
N PRO A 344 -7.88 -0.70 -21.58
CA PRO A 344 -9.11 -0.01 -21.94
C PRO A 344 -9.17 0.04 -23.45
N ALA A 345 -10.21 -0.59 -24.02
CA ALA A 345 -10.33 -0.74 -25.46
C ALA A 345 -10.03 0.63 -26.10
N PRO A 346 -9.15 0.70 -27.12
CA PRO A 346 -8.74 1.97 -27.70
C PRO A 346 -10.00 2.77 -28.00
N ILE A 347 -10.09 3.97 -27.42
CA ILE A 347 -11.25 4.85 -27.60
C ILE A 347 -11.46 4.97 -29.11
N MET A 348 -12.51 4.31 -29.61
CA MET A 348 -12.93 4.42 -31.01
C MET A 348 -13.25 5.89 -31.23
N THR A 349 -12.31 6.62 -31.81
CA THR A 349 -12.50 8.01 -32.19
C THR A 349 -13.52 8.00 -33.31
N SER A 350 -14.80 8.22 -32.98
CA SER A 350 -15.84 8.35 -33.98
C SER A 350 -15.48 9.53 -34.87
N THR A 351 -14.93 9.25 -36.05
CA THR A 351 -14.63 10.26 -37.05
C THR A 351 -15.97 10.69 -37.62
N PHE A 352 -16.59 11.72 -37.03
CA PHE A 352 -17.76 12.37 -37.62
C PHE A 352 -17.32 12.99 -38.94
N THR A 353 -17.70 12.34 -40.04
CA THR A 353 -17.60 12.93 -41.37
C THR A 353 -18.69 14.01 -41.46
N PRO A 354 -18.36 15.30 -41.62
CA PRO A 354 -19.37 16.34 -41.67
C PRO A 354 -20.27 16.13 -42.91
N GLN A 355 -21.56 15.87 -42.67
CA GLN A 355 -22.55 15.92 -43.76
C GLN A 355 -22.81 17.38 -44.17
N PRO A 356 -23.06 17.62 -45.48
CA PRO A 356 -23.35 18.95 -45.99
C PRO A 356 -24.69 19.48 -45.45
N ILE A 357 -24.65 20.72 -44.96
CA ILE A 357 -25.76 21.46 -44.38
C ILE A 357 -26.82 21.72 -45.48
N LEU A 358 -28.03 21.19 -45.30
CA LEU A 358 -29.23 21.56 -46.07
C LEU A 358 -29.91 22.78 -45.41
N PRO A 359 -30.46 23.75 -46.17
CA PRO A 359 -31.04 24.96 -45.57
C PRO A 359 -32.36 24.65 -44.85
N THR A 360 -32.43 25.03 -43.58
CA THR A 360 -33.62 24.94 -42.72
C THR A 360 -34.65 26.00 -43.08
N VAL A 361 -35.89 25.56 -43.33
CA VAL A 361 -37.06 26.40 -43.57
C VAL A 361 -37.61 26.91 -42.24
N THR A 362 -37.74 28.23 -42.13
CA THR A 362 -38.36 28.94 -41.00
C THR A 362 -39.87 28.77 -41.00
N ALA A 363 -40.45 28.26 -39.90
CA ALA A 363 -41.88 28.32 -39.62
C ALA A 363 -42.18 29.17 -38.37
N ASN A 364 -43.27 29.91 -38.46
CA ASN A 364 -43.76 31.01 -37.62
C ASN A 364 -44.24 30.55 -36.21
N PRO A 365 -44.26 31.42 -35.17
CA PRO A 365 -44.63 31.04 -33.82
C PRO A 365 -46.15 31.12 -33.59
N THR A 366 -46.70 30.25 -32.73
CA THR A 366 -48.10 30.33 -32.25
C THR A 366 -48.19 30.14 -30.73
N SER A 367 -48.75 31.18 -30.09
CA SER A 367 -49.39 31.35 -28.77
C SER A 367 -49.02 30.47 -27.55
N ILE A 368 -48.37 31.16 -26.60
CA ILE A 368 -48.64 31.34 -25.15
C ILE A 368 -49.85 30.57 -24.57
N PHE A 369 -49.58 29.73 -23.55
CA PHE A 369 -50.51 29.41 -22.46
C PHE A 369 -49.89 29.77 -21.12
N THR A 370 -50.63 30.56 -20.34
CA THR A 370 -50.30 31.02 -18.99
C THR A 370 -50.96 30.07 -17.97
N PRO A 371 -50.22 29.44 -17.02
CA PRO A 371 -50.86 28.73 -15.93
C PRO A 371 -51.29 29.70 -14.81
N THR A 372 -52.55 29.55 -14.40
CA THR A 372 -53.19 30.25 -13.28
C THR A 372 -52.65 29.74 -11.94
N GLN A 373 -52.14 30.66 -11.10
CA GLN A 373 -51.76 30.33 -9.71
C GLN A 373 -52.99 30.20 -8.82
N THR A 374 -53.00 29.15 -8.00
CA THR A 374 -53.99 28.91 -6.94
C THR A 374 -53.43 29.44 -5.62
N PRO A 375 -54.19 30.18 -4.79
CA PRO A 375 -53.67 30.74 -3.54
C PRO A 375 -53.52 29.65 -2.48
N MET A 376 -52.30 29.46 -1.96
CA MET A 376 -52.06 28.62 -0.78
C MET A 376 -52.41 29.38 0.50
N SER A 377 -53.24 28.74 1.31
CA SER A 377 -53.65 29.15 2.66
C SER A 377 -52.48 29.10 3.63
N VAL A 378 -52.22 30.20 4.33
CA VAL A 378 -51.19 30.31 5.38
C VAL A 378 -51.70 29.63 6.65
N LEU A 379 -50.99 28.61 7.13
CA LEU A 379 -51.22 27.98 8.44
C LEU A 379 -50.26 28.62 9.47
N PRO A 380 -50.72 28.99 10.69
CA PRO A 380 -49.88 29.68 11.66
C PRO A 380 -48.80 28.76 12.25
N THR A 381 -47.56 29.25 12.22
CA THR A 381 -46.38 28.65 12.84
C THR A 381 -46.51 28.65 14.37
N PRO A 382 -46.39 27.50 15.07
CA PRO A 382 -46.35 27.48 16.52
C PRO A 382 -45.04 28.06 17.06
N THR A 383 -45.16 29.06 17.92
CA THR A 383 -44.06 29.67 18.68
C THR A 383 -43.51 28.67 19.70
N GLN A 384 -42.25 28.26 19.55
CA GLN A 384 -41.58 27.44 20.55
C GLN A 384 -41.23 28.26 21.81
N THR A 385 -41.50 27.65 22.96
CA THR A 385 -41.20 28.20 24.29
C THR A 385 -39.73 27.85 24.64
N PRO A 386 -38.92 28.79 25.16
CA PRO A 386 -37.54 28.51 25.51
C PRO A 386 -37.45 27.50 26.67
N THR A 387 -36.72 26.42 26.44
CA THR A 387 -36.39 25.40 27.45
C THR A 387 -35.18 25.89 28.27
N PRO A 388 -35.20 25.80 29.62
CA PRO A 388 -34.10 26.27 30.45
C PRO A 388 -32.83 25.41 30.26
N VAL A 389 -31.71 26.09 30.02
CA VAL A 389 -30.38 25.51 29.85
C VAL A 389 -29.88 24.93 31.19
N PRO A 390 -29.47 23.66 31.26
CA PRO A 390 -28.84 23.09 32.45
C PRO A 390 -27.42 23.64 32.66
N PRO A 391 -26.92 23.71 33.90
CA PRO A 391 -25.63 24.32 34.21
C PRO A 391 -24.48 23.57 33.54
N THR A 392 -23.67 24.33 32.80
CA THR A 392 -22.41 23.89 32.19
C THR A 392 -21.50 23.24 33.25
N PRO A 393 -21.02 22.00 33.06
CA PRO A 393 -20.05 21.40 33.96
C PRO A 393 -18.72 22.18 33.90
N THR A 394 -18.29 22.71 35.04
CA THR A 394 -16.98 23.35 35.20
C THR A 394 -15.88 22.29 35.05
N ARG A 395 -15.14 22.34 33.94
CA ARG A 395 -13.97 21.46 33.71
C ARG A 395 -12.97 21.59 34.86
N THR A 396 -12.65 20.47 35.49
CA THR A 396 -11.50 20.34 36.39
C THR A 396 -10.22 20.49 35.55
N PRO A 397 -9.21 21.27 35.98
CA PRO A 397 -7.98 21.45 35.22
C PRO A 397 -7.28 20.10 35.05
N MET A 398 -7.18 19.65 33.80
CA MET A 398 -6.43 18.47 33.41
C MET A 398 -4.95 18.73 33.69
N SER A 399 -4.31 17.78 34.38
CA SER A 399 -2.86 17.79 34.61
C SER A 399 -2.16 17.96 33.27
N ALA A 400 -1.25 18.94 33.17
CA ALA A 400 -0.55 19.27 31.95
C ALA A 400 -0.01 18.00 31.28
N ALA A 401 -0.37 17.81 30.01
CA ALA A 401 0.23 16.81 29.14
C ALA A 401 1.76 16.96 29.25
N PRO A 402 2.54 15.85 29.25
CA PRO A 402 3.98 15.94 29.26
C PRO A 402 4.39 16.82 28.09
N THR A 403 4.98 17.98 28.39
CA THR A 403 5.54 18.88 27.38
C THR A 403 6.51 18.05 26.55
N SER A 404 6.15 17.78 25.29
CA SER A 404 7.05 17.17 24.33
C SER A 404 8.36 17.94 24.42
N THR A 405 9.42 17.26 24.85
CA THR A 405 10.74 17.88 24.87
C THR A 405 11.05 18.18 23.41
N PRO A 406 11.26 19.45 23.00
CA PRO A 406 11.58 19.74 21.61
C PRO A 406 12.78 18.88 21.23
N ILE A 407 12.60 17.99 20.25
CA ILE A 407 13.69 17.24 19.66
C ILE A 407 14.58 18.29 19.01
N SER A 408 15.61 18.70 19.74
CA SER A 408 16.62 19.65 19.32
C SER A 408 17.58 18.96 18.35
N GLY A 409 17.05 18.54 17.21
CA GLY A 409 17.81 18.18 16.02
C GLY A 409 17.17 18.94 14.87
N ASN A 410 17.88 19.88 14.26
CA ASN A 410 17.43 20.50 13.02
C ASN A 410 17.33 19.38 11.97
N VAL A 411 16.15 18.80 11.79
CA VAL A 411 15.90 17.86 10.69
C VAL A 411 16.06 18.67 9.41
N GLN A 412 17.12 18.37 8.68
CA GLN A 412 17.38 18.98 7.39
C GLN A 412 16.52 18.24 6.37
N SER A 413 15.78 19.00 5.57
CA SER A 413 14.84 18.46 4.61
C SER A 413 15.07 19.11 3.25
N VAL A 414 14.80 18.34 2.20
CA VAL A 414 14.79 18.78 0.80
C VAL A 414 13.35 18.70 0.33
N PHE A 415 12.86 19.80 -0.25
CA PHE A 415 11.52 19.95 -0.80
C PHE A 415 11.63 20.22 -2.29
N ILE A 416 10.66 19.74 -3.05
CA ILE A 416 10.59 19.94 -4.50
C ILE A 416 9.27 20.63 -4.80
N TYR A 417 9.31 21.73 -5.52
CA TYR A 417 8.12 22.45 -5.95
C TYR A 417 8.06 22.52 -7.47
N ASP A 418 6.85 22.73 -7.99
CA ASP A 418 6.59 22.94 -9.42
C ASP A 418 7.36 24.19 -9.88
N GLN A 419 7.09 25.36 -9.28
CA GLN A 419 7.57 26.63 -9.83
C GLN A 419 8.53 27.45 -8.96
N THR A 420 9.23 28.34 -9.66
CA THR A 420 10.10 29.34 -9.05
C THR A 420 9.29 30.26 -8.13
N GLY A 421 9.68 30.28 -6.85
CA GLY A 421 9.02 31.06 -5.80
C GLY A 421 8.01 30.27 -4.97
N ASP A 422 7.64 29.05 -5.36
CA ASP A 422 6.66 28.26 -4.62
C ASP A 422 7.18 27.84 -3.24
N VAL A 423 6.33 27.95 -2.22
CA VAL A 423 6.68 27.64 -0.82
C VAL A 423 5.73 26.64 -0.17
N SER A 424 4.84 26.05 -0.96
CA SER A 424 3.82 25.08 -0.56
C SER A 424 3.52 24.15 -1.72
N GLY A 425 3.05 22.94 -1.43
CA GLY A 425 2.82 21.91 -2.46
C GLY A 425 4.09 21.14 -2.79
N ASP A 426 4.74 20.58 -1.77
CA ASP A 426 5.91 19.72 -1.97
C ASP A 426 5.54 18.49 -2.81
N LEU A 427 6.22 18.33 -3.93
CA LEU A 427 6.04 17.28 -4.92
C LEU A 427 6.85 16.02 -4.59
N THR A 428 7.56 15.99 -3.46
CA THR A 428 8.25 14.79 -2.99
C THR A 428 7.25 13.63 -2.84
N GLY A 429 7.46 12.55 -3.59
CA GLY A 429 6.53 11.42 -3.66
C GLY A 429 5.33 11.62 -4.60
N GLN A 430 5.34 12.66 -5.44
CA GLN A 430 4.27 12.98 -6.39
C GLN A 430 4.81 13.11 -7.82
N THR A 431 3.91 13.25 -8.82
CA THR A 431 4.28 13.58 -10.20
C THR A 431 3.87 15.00 -10.51
N ASP A 432 4.80 15.75 -11.08
CA ASP A 432 4.58 17.07 -11.64
C ASP A 432 4.12 17.03 -13.10
N PHE A 433 3.32 18.03 -13.50
CA PHE A 433 2.69 18.08 -14.83
C PHE A 433 2.82 19.46 -15.47
N ASP A 434 3.71 19.54 -16.46
CA ASP A 434 4.10 20.80 -17.06
C ASP A 434 3.78 20.89 -18.55
N ALA A 435 3.48 22.10 -19.03
CA ALA A 435 3.43 22.36 -20.46
C ALA A 435 4.83 22.18 -21.08
N ILE A 436 4.90 21.81 -22.37
CA ILE A 436 6.16 21.49 -23.09
C ILE A 436 7.19 22.63 -22.99
N ASP A 437 6.71 23.87 -23.00
CA ASP A 437 7.49 25.11 -22.95
C ASP A 437 7.63 25.70 -21.54
N ALA A 438 7.03 25.08 -20.52
CA ALA A 438 7.05 25.53 -19.13
C ALA A 438 7.86 24.61 -18.19
N ARG A 439 8.57 23.61 -18.72
CA ARG A 439 9.29 22.59 -17.92
C ARG A 439 10.21 23.17 -16.83
N ASN A 440 9.83 22.99 -15.57
CA ASN A 440 10.53 23.59 -14.45
C ASN A 440 10.37 22.79 -13.15
N LEU A 441 11.37 22.87 -12.27
CA LEU A 441 11.30 22.36 -10.90
C LEU A 441 12.12 23.29 -9.98
N SER A 442 11.64 23.53 -8.77
CA SER A 442 12.38 24.25 -7.73
C SER A 442 12.79 23.34 -6.59
N ILE A 443 14.09 23.18 -6.38
CA ILE A 443 14.66 22.35 -5.31
C ILE A 443 15.03 23.26 -4.13
N VAL A 444 14.45 23.03 -2.96
CA VAL A 444 14.59 23.88 -1.77
C VAL A 444 15.08 23.04 -0.58
N TRP A 445 15.91 23.60 0.29
CA TRP A 445 16.39 22.89 1.48
C TRP A 445 16.38 23.76 2.74
N THR A 446 16.27 23.12 3.91
CA THR A 446 16.27 23.77 5.24
C THR A 446 17.61 23.70 5.96
N ALA A 447 18.68 23.29 5.28
CA ALA A 447 20.00 23.18 5.88
C ALA A 447 20.57 24.54 6.33
N ASN A 448 21.35 24.52 7.41
CA ASN A 448 22.00 25.72 7.94
C ASN A 448 22.99 26.29 6.91
N THR A 449 22.77 27.54 6.52
CA THR A 449 23.61 28.28 5.57
C THR A 449 24.86 28.88 6.19
N ALA A 450 25.05 28.79 7.50
CA ALA A 450 26.25 29.26 8.16
C ALA A 450 27.48 28.52 7.60
N ASN A 451 28.51 29.28 7.22
CA ASN A 451 29.78 28.82 6.65
C ASN A 451 29.72 28.20 5.24
N ALA A 452 28.52 27.94 4.69
CA ALA A 452 28.40 27.56 3.30
C ALA A 452 28.99 28.65 2.40
N THR A 453 29.73 28.23 1.38
CA THR A 453 30.29 29.06 0.31
C THR A 453 29.58 28.81 -1.01
N ASP A 454 29.06 27.59 -1.21
CA ASP A 454 28.30 27.16 -2.37
C ASP A 454 27.40 25.97 -2.00
N TRP A 455 26.47 25.62 -2.88
CA TRP A 455 25.68 24.39 -2.79
C TRP A 455 25.72 23.69 -4.13
N HIS A 456 26.09 22.42 -4.11
CA HIS A 456 26.12 21.58 -5.30
C HIS A 456 24.90 20.66 -5.30
N LEU A 457 24.24 20.54 -6.45
CA LEU A 457 23.09 19.68 -6.61
C LEU A 457 23.44 18.53 -7.54
N TYR A 458 22.97 17.35 -7.16
CA TYR A 458 23.07 16.13 -7.93
C TYR A 458 21.67 15.58 -8.15
N VAL A 459 21.41 15.12 -9.37
CA VAL A 459 20.15 14.52 -9.78
C VAL A 459 20.40 13.12 -10.28
N ARG A 460 19.55 12.19 -9.90
CA ARG A 460 19.47 10.85 -10.47
C ARG A 460 18.19 10.77 -11.29
N LYS A 461 18.29 10.27 -12.52
CA LYS A 461 17.15 10.03 -13.42
C LYS A 461 16.88 8.52 -13.51
N GLY A 462 15.71 8.07 -13.06
CA GLY A 462 15.33 6.65 -13.05
C GLY A 462 16.39 5.76 -12.37
N PHE A 463 16.82 4.71 -13.06
CA PHE A 463 17.84 3.75 -12.58
C PHE A 463 19.29 4.17 -12.82
N GLY A 464 19.52 5.39 -13.31
CA GLY A 464 20.88 5.87 -13.51
C GLY A 464 21.65 6.11 -12.20
N GLY A 465 22.90 6.54 -12.35
CA GLY A 465 23.67 7.12 -11.25
C GLY A 465 23.24 8.56 -10.99
N ALA A 466 23.61 9.11 -9.82
CA ALA A 466 23.48 10.54 -9.61
C ALA A 466 24.52 11.29 -10.46
N LYS A 467 24.12 12.41 -11.04
CA LYS A 467 24.96 13.26 -11.87
C LYS A 467 24.87 14.70 -11.39
N TYR A 468 25.91 15.48 -11.66
CA TYR A 468 25.96 16.88 -11.27
C TYR A 468 24.94 17.69 -12.06
N LEU A 469 23.92 18.19 -11.36
CA LEU A 469 22.87 19.03 -11.91
C LEU A 469 23.37 20.46 -12.13
N GLY A 470 23.97 21.05 -11.09
CA GLY A 470 24.40 22.44 -11.08
C GLY A 470 24.81 22.90 -9.69
N ARG A 471 24.95 24.22 -9.53
CA ARG A 471 25.28 24.86 -8.24
C ARG A 471 24.66 26.24 -8.08
N THR A 472 24.52 26.68 -6.85
CA THR A 472 23.96 28.01 -6.56
C THR A 472 24.96 29.14 -6.75
N ALA A 473 26.27 28.86 -6.72
CA ALA A 473 27.35 29.85 -6.65
C ALA A 473 27.19 30.82 -5.46
N SER A 474 26.45 30.43 -4.43
CA SER A 474 26.15 31.24 -3.25
C SER A 474 25.82 30.35 -2.06
N GLY A 475 26.63 30.43 -1.01
CA GLY A 475 26.40 29.69 0.23
C GLY A 475 25.17 30.12 1.03
N THR A 476 24.61 31.30 0.79
CA THR A 476 23.37 31.74 1.45
C THR A 476 22.11 31.31 0.70
N ALA A 477 22.24 30.64 -0.45
CA ALA A 477 21.10 30.11 -1.17
C ALA A 477 20.46 28.96 -0.39
N THR A 478 19.13 28.88 -0.47
CA THR A 478 18.33 27.78 0.08
C THR A 478 17.44 27.14 -1.00
N ARG A 479 17.69 27.52 -2.26
CA ARG A 479 16.90 27.15 -3.43
C ARG A 479 17.80 27.04 -4.66
N PHE A 480 17.44 26.13 -5.56
CA PHE A 480 17.96 26.03 -6.90
C PHE A 480 16.80 25.77 -7.87
N ASP A 481 16.64 26.65 -8.85
CA ASP A 481 15.58 26.57 -9.86
C ASP A 481 16.12 25.90 -11.12
N TRP A 482 15.50 24.78 -11.51
CA TRP A 482 15.90 23.98 -12.66
C TRP A 482 14.88 24.11 -13.79
N PHE A 483 15.24 24.89 -14.80
CA PHE A 483 14.48 25.08 -16.03
C PHE A 483 15.45 25.30 -17.20
N ALA A 484 14.94 25.29 -18.43
CA ALA A 484 15.76 25.49 -19.62
C ALA A 484 16.52 26.84 -19.59
N GLY A 485 17.85 26.78 -19.67
CA GLY A 485 18.71 27.96 -19.63
C GLY A 485 18.95 28.57 -18.25
N ALA A 486 18.55 27.91 -17.16
CA ALA A 486 18.88 28.38 -15.82
C ALA A 486 20.40 28.50 -15.61
N ALA A 487 20.82 29.49 -14.83
CA ALA A 487 22.23 29.76 -14.60
C ALA A 487 22.89 28.61 -13.82
N ASN A 488 24.19 28.39 -14.07
CA ASN A 488 25.01 27.41 -13.35
C ASN A 488 24.53 25.95 -13.44
N LEU A 489 23.71 25.62 -14.44
CA LEU A 489 23.42 24.23 -14.81
C LEU A 489 24.62 23.57 -15.48
N SER A 490 24.75 22.27 -15.29
CA SER A 490 25.62 21.46 -16.12
C SER A 490 25.03 21.34 -17.53
N ALA A 491 25.90 21.20 -18.54
CA ALA A 491 25.48 21.19 -19.94
C ALA A 491 24.47 20.06 -20.26
N GLU A 492 24.53 18.94 -19.54
CA GLU A 492 23.63 17.80 -19.71
C GLU A 492 22.17 18.12 -19.33
N PHE A 493 21.96 19.03 -18.37
CA PHE A 493 20.64 19.37 -17.84
C PHE A 493 20.17 20.78 -18.24
N ALA A 494 20.86 21.42 -19.18
CA ALA A 494 20.59 22.78 -19.63
C ALA A 494 19.19 22.99 -20.24
N ASN A 495 18.51 21.90 -20.61
CA ASN A 495 17.17 21.93 -21.22
C ASN A 495 16.03 21.78 -20.21
N GLY A 496 16.31 21.77 -18.90
CA GLY A 496 15.30 21.51 -17.86
C GLY A 496 15.03 20.01 -17.65
N PRO A 497 14.03 19.66 -16.82
CA PRO A 497 13.59 18.29 -16.62
C PRO A 497 13.02 17.67 -17.90
N ASP A 498 13.18 16.36 -18.05
CA ASP A 498 12.64 15.58 -19.16
C ASP A 498 11.30 14.97 -18.74
N PHE A 499 10.36 14.93 -19.68
CA PHE A 499 9.08 14.24 -19.45
C PHE A 499 9.25 12.73 -19.30
N ASN A 500 8.22 12.09 -18.76
CA ASN A 500 8.17 10.65 -18.48
C ASN A 500 9.39 10.16 -17.70
N SER A 501 9.77 10.93 -16.68
CA SER A 501 10.99 10.69 -15.90
C SER A 501 10.71 10.73 -14.41
N VAL A 502 11.56 10.05 -13.65
CA VAL A 502 11.56 10.06 -12.19
C VAL A 502 12.91 10.57 -11.72
N TYR A 503 12.91 11.48 -10.77
CA TYR A 503 14.09 12.13 -10.25
C TYR A 503 14.24 11.93 -8.74
N THR A 504 15.48 11.74 -8.28
CA THR A 504 15.84 11.93 -6.87
C THR A 504 16.97 12.93 -6.79
N PHE A 505 16.95 13.78 -5.77
CA PHE A 505 17.92 14.86 -5.59
C PHE A 505 18.79 14.66 -4.36
N ARG A 506 20.05 15.07 -4.50
CA ARG A 506 21.00 15.23 -3.41
C ARG A 506 21.60 16.63 -3.46
N ILE A 507 21.62 17.30 -2.32
CA ILE A 507 22.27 18.59 -2.14
C ILE A 507 23.52 18.38 -1.29
N VAL A 508 24.60 19.05 -1.67
CA VAL A 508 25.87 19.03 -0.96
C VAL A 508 26.28 20.45 -0.60
N ARG A 509 26.41 20.73 0.69
CA ARG A 509 26.93 22.01 1.20
C ARG A 509 28.44 22.08 0.97
N ILE A 510 28.92 23.20 0.44
CA ILE A 510 30.35 23.43 0.23
C ILE A 510 30.81 24.49 1.22
N ASP A 511 31.48 24.10 2.30
CA ASP A 511 31.97 25.01 3.36
C ASP A 511 33.49 24.90 3.62
N GLY A 512 34.18 24.11 2.80
CA GLY A 512 35.61 23.82 2.94
C GLY A 512 35.95 22.62 3.82
N ASN A 513 34.98 22.04 4.53
CA ASN A 513 35.15 20.89 5.40
C ASN A 513 34.00 19.87 5.20
N LEU A 514 34.04 19.10 4.11
CA LEU A 514 33.03 18.07 3.84
C LEU A 514 32.91 17.07 5.00
N GLY A 515 31.75 17.03 5.63
CA GLY A 515 31.35 16.10 6.68
C GLY A 515 29.96 15.51 6.43
N PRO A 516 29.50 14.59 7.30
CA PRO A 516 28.19 13.95 7.15
C PRO A 516 27.01 14.94 7.06
N ASP A 517 27.08 16.03 7.82
CA ASP A 517 26.03 17.06 7.90
C ASP A 517 25.97 17.98 6.66
N ASP A 518 26.79 17.73 5.63
CA ASP A 518 26.80 18.46 4.37
C ASP A 518 26.00 17.79 3.26
N TYR A 519 25.45 16.60 3.49
CA TYR A 519 24.73 15.81 2.48
C TYR A 519 23.26 15.72 2.84
N PHE A 520 22.39 16.16 1.93
CA PHE A 520 20.94 16.18 2.12
C PHE A 520 20.29 15.50 0.93
N ASP A 521 19.59 14.40 1.19
CA ASP A 521 18.82 13.68 0.17
C ASP A 521 17.34 14.05 0.28
N ALA A 522 16.64 14.11 -0.86
CA ALA A 522 15.19 14.15 -0.87
C ALA A 522 14.62 12.84 -0.28
N SER A 523 13.55 12.95 0.51
CA SER A 523 12.97 11.80 1.23
C SER A 523 12.25 10.81 0.30
N ALA A 524 11.82 11.26 -0.88
CA ALA A 524 11.21 10.43 -1.90
C ALA A 524 11.54 10.96 -3.32
N PRO A 525 11.39 10.12 -4.36
CA PRO A 525 11.48 10.58 -5.75
C PRO A 525 10.33 11.54 -6.13
N VAL A 526 10.54 12.31 -7.19
CA VAL A 526 9.51 13.09 -7.88
C VAL A 526 9.36 12.59 -9.32
N GLY A 527 8.14 12.43 -9.79
CA GLY A 527 7.83 12.15 -11.19
C GLY A 527 7.70 13.46 -11.95
N PHE A 528 8.00 13.46 -13.24
CA PHE A 528 7.82 14.62 -14.10
C PHE A 528 7.23 14.20 -15.44
N ASN A 529 6.08 14.77 -15.80
CA ASN A 529 5.39 14.46 -17.05
C ASN A 529 4.78 15.72 -17.70
N ALA A 530 4.32 15.55 -18.94
CA ALA A 530 3.64 16.62 -19.66
C ALA A 530 2.22 16.81 -19.12
N GLU A 531 1.73 18.06 -19.14
CA GLU A 531 0.35 18.40 -18.81
C GLU A 531 -0.64 17.51 -19.59
N GLY A 532 -1.62 16.94 -18.88
CA GLY A 532 -2.57 15.97 -19.43
C GLY A 532 -2.04 14.55 -19.60
N GLY A 533 -0.78 14.28 -19.24
CA GLY A 533 -0.21 12.95 -19.15
C GLY A 533 -0.66 12.18 -17.90
N ASN A 534 -0.31 10.89 -17.84
CA ASN A 534 -0.53 10.07 -16.64
C ASN A 534 0.61 10.28 -15.62
N ALA A 535 0.33 10.07 -14.34
CA ALA A 535 1.39 10.05 -13.32
C ALA A 535 2.45 9.00 -13.66
N VAL A 536 3.73 9.32 -13.41
CA VAL A 536 4.83 8.39 -13.64
C VAL A 536 4.95 7.50 -12.40
N SER A 537 5.16 6.19 -12.60
CA SER A 537 5.40 5.29 -11.47
C SER A 537 6.66 5.69 -10.72
N LEU A 538 6.49 6.04 -9.44
CA LEU A 538 7.59 6.42 -8.55
C LEU A 538 8.27 5.22 -7.90
N ILE A 539 7.77 4.01 -8.18
CA ILE A 539 8.31 2.77 -7.65
C ILE A 539 9.75 2.62 -8.12
N GLN A 540 10.66 2.61 -7.16
CA GLN A 540 12.06 2.25 -7.40
C GLN A 540 12.18 0.72 -7.23
N PRO A 541 12.49 -0.04 -8.29
CA PRO A 541 12.94 -1.41 -8.21
C PRO A 541 13.87 -1.66 -7.04
N LYS A 542 13.49 -2.68 -6.29
CA LYS A 542 14.27 -3.17 -5.17
C LYS A 542 15.60 -3.67 -5.71
N VAL A 543 16.68 -3.08 -5.20
CA VAL A 543 18.03 -3.60 -5.49
C VAL A 543 18.10 -5.05 -5.00
N PRO A 544 18.72 -5.98 -5.75
CA PRO A 544 18.83 -7.37 -5.34
C PRO A 544 19.34 -7.50 -3.91
N ASN A 545 18.70 -8.37 -3.12
CA ASN A 545 19.13 -8.64 -1.75
C ASN A 545 20.41 -9.48 -1.75
N LEU A 546 21.55 -8.80 -1.91
CA LEU A 546 22.86 -9.41 -1.94
C LEU A 546 23.31 -9.79 -0.51
N GLN A 547 23.97 -10.93 -0.38
CA GLN A 547 24.64 -11.28 0.88
C GLN A 547 25.68 -10.21 1.25
N SER A 548 25.88 -10.02 2.55
CA SER A 548 26.90 -9.11 3.10
C SER A 548 28.28 -9.38 2.51
N LYS A 549 29.00 -8.30 2.18
CA LYS A 549 30.37 -8.29 1.59
C LYS A 549 30.46 -9.02 0.25
N LYS A 550 29.46 -8.86 -0.62
CA LYS A 550 29.48 -9.41 -1.98
C LYS A 550 29.41 -8.33 -3.05
N VAL A 551 30.03 -8.65 -4.19
CA VAL A 551 29.83 -8.01 -5.49
C VAL A 551 29.30 -9.11 -6.41
N VAL A 552 28.30 -8.76 -7.21
CA VAL A 552 27.68 -9.64 -8.20
C VAL A 552 27.65 -8.94 -9.54
N ILE A 553 27.85 -9.72 -10.60
CA ILE A 553 27.76 -9.25 -11.98
C ILE A 553 26.52 -9.87 -12.61
N TYR A 554 25.65 -9.04 -13.19
CA TYR A 554 24.47 -9.49 -13.93
C TYR A 554 24.54 -9.03 -15.38
N ASP A 555 23.80 -9.75 -16.23
CA ASP A 555 23.56 -9.39 -17.62
C ASP A 555 22.58 -8.20 -17.69
N ASP A 556 21.44 -8.34 -17.00
CA ASP A 556 20.32 -7.39 -17.06
C ASP A 556 20.15 -6.55 -15.80
N LEU A 557 19.53 -5.37 -15.96
CA LEU A 557 19.26 -4.39 -14.89
C LEU A 557 18.38 -4.94 -13.74
N LEU A 558 17.62 -6.00 -14.00
CA LEU A 558 16.66 -6.60 -13.05
C LEU A 558 17.22 -7.82 -12.29
N GLY A 559 18.52 -8.10 -12.42
CA GLY A 559 19.21 -9.21 -11.75
C GLY A 559 19.19 -10.52 -12.55
N GLY A 560 19.65 -11.59 -11.92
CA GLY A 560 19.84 -12.91 -12.53
C GLY A 560 20.81 -13.75 -11.72
N ASP A 561 21.46 -14.71 -12.37
CA ASP A 561 22.61 -15.41 -11.77
C ASP A 561 23.84 -14.51 -11.77
N ASP A 562 24.68 -14.65 -10.74
CA ASP A 562 26.00 -14.02 -10.71
C ASP A 562 26.86 -14.61 -11.82
N LEU A 563 27.13 -13.82 -12.86
CA LEU A 563 27.85 -14.27 -14.04
C LEU A 563 29.30 -14.64 -13.73
N ALA A 564 29.93 -13.95 -12.77
CA ALA A 564 31.31 -14.24 -12.35
C ALA A 564 31.49 -14.06 -10.83
N PRO A 565 31.08 -15.07 -10.04
CA PRO A 565 31.25 -15.05 -8.59
C PRO A 565 32.68 -14.78 -8.14
N MET A 566 32.82 -14.15 -6.98
CA MET A 566 34.13 -13.84 -6.39
C MET A 566 35.04 -15.06 -6.36
N GLY A 567 36.24 -14.94 -6.96
CA GLY A 567 37.23 -16.02 -7.06
C GLY A 567 36.97 -17.02 -8.18
N SER A 568 36.00 -16.76 -9.07
CA SER A 568 35.69 -17.59 -10.24
C SER A 568 35.87 -16.84 -11.56
N THR A 569 35.66 -17.56 -12.66
CA THR A 569 35.67 -17.03 -14.01
C THR A 569 34.33 -17.32 -14.67
N GLY A 570 33.70 -16.28 -15.19
CA GLY A 570 32.38 -16.27 -15.81
C GLY A 570 32.41 -15.88 -17.28
N ALA A 571 31.25 -15.85 -17.92
CA ALA A 571 31.12 -15.32 -19.28
C ALA A 571 29.78 -14.60 -19.49
N ASN A 572 29.78 -13.58 -20.35
CA ASN A 572 28.57 -12.92 -20.86
C ASN A 572 28.62 -12.80 -22.39
N VAL A 573 27.45 -12.86 -23.03
CA VAL A 573 27.31 -12.68 -24.48
C VAL A 573 26.10 -11.80 -24.76
N ASP A 574 26.36 -10.59 -25.27
CA ASP A 574 25.28 -9.62 -25.54
C ASP A 574 25.11 -9.44 -27.04
N ALA A 575 23.93 -9.00 -27.47
CA ALA A 575 23.78 -8.43 -28.80
C ALA A 575 24.54 -7.08 -28.91
N SER A 576 25.01 -6.75 -30.12
CA SER A 576 25.81 -5.53 -30.36
C SER A 576 25.13 -4.21 -29.94
N ASP A 577 23.80 -4.16 -29.97
CA ASP A 577 22.96 -3.03 -29.57
C ASP A 577 22.49 -3.10 -28.10
N ALA A 578 22.71 -4.22 -27.42
CA ALA A 578 22.32 -4.45 -26.03
C ALA A 578 23.50 -4.43 -25.04
N ARG A 579 24.72 -4.15 -25.51
CA ARG A 579 25.95 -4.25 -24.72
C ARG A 579 25.88 -3.54 -23.37
N ALA A 580 25.89 -4.30 -22.29
CA ALA A 580 25.87 -3.78 -20.94
C ALA A 580 26.43 -4.77 -19.91
N ILE A 581 26.83 -4.23 -18.75
CA ILE A 581 27.13 -5.03 -17.57
C ILE A 581 26.54 -4.31 -16.36
N GLN A 582 25.74 -5.01 -15.55
CA GLN A 582 25.35 -4.51 -14.23
C GLN A 582 26.29 -5.06 -13.16
N ILE A 583 26.86 -4.16 -12.37
CA ILE A 583 27.68 -4.50 -11.20
C ILE A 583 26.94 -4.07 -9.96
N ALA A 584 26.56 -5.00 -9.08
CA ALA A 584 25.85 -4.72 -7.83
C ALA A 584 26.68 -5.15 -6.63
N TRP A 585 26.52 -4.50 -5.48
CA TRP A 585 27.31 -4.81 -4.28
C TRP A 585 26.54 -4.62 -2.97
N ASN A 586 27.03 -5.26 -1.91
CA ASN A 586 26.57 -5.02 -0.54
C ASN A 586 27.76 -5.00 0.42
N PHE A 587 28.11 -3.83 0.94
CA PHE A 587 29.15 -3.67 1.96
C PHE A 587 28.66 -3.97 3.38
N ASN A 588 27.37 -4.22 3.60
CA ASN A 588 26.75 -4.30 4.92
C ASN A 588 27.09 -3.07 5.78
N ARG A 589 26.94 -1.92 5.15
CA ARG A 589 27.09 -0.58 5.73
C ARG A 589 25.77 0.14 5.55
N ASP A 590 25.41 0.93 6.54
CA ASP A 590 24.28 1.84 6.42
C ASP A 590 24.58 2.85 5.30
N ALA A 591 23.74 2.87 4.27
CA ALA A 591 23.90 3.74 3.11
C ALA A 591 23.91 5.23 3.49
N ALA A 592 23.23 5.62 4.58
CA ALA A 592 23.25 6.99 5.10
C ALA A 592 24.64 7.43 5.61
N THR A 593 25.53 6.48 5.88
CA THR A 593 26.92 6.75 6.30
C THR A 593 27.91 6.74 5.13
N VAL A 594 27.44 6.48 3.91
CA VAL A 594 28.27 6.37 2.71
C VAL A 594 28.08 7.61 1.84
N ASN A 595 29.20 8.22 1.44
CA ASN A 595 29.15 9.34 0.50
C ASN A 595 28.79 8.81 -0.90
N GLU A 596 29.64 7.93 -1.43
CA GLU A 596 29.51 7.36 -2.77
C GLU A 596 30.36 6.09 -2.91
N TYR A 597 30.19 5.41 -4.05
CA TYR A 597 31.03 4.29 -4.44
C TYR A 597 31.79 4.64 -5.71
N HIS A 598 33.08 4.28 -5.74
CA HIS A 598 33.91 4.32 -6.94
C HIS A 598 34.01 2.91 -7.50
N VAL A 599 33.76 2.77 -8.80
CA VAL A 599 33.88 1.52 -9.53
C VAL A 599 35.14 1.59 -10.36
N LEU A 600 35.99 0.59 -10.20
CA LEU A 600 37.21 0.40 -10.96
C LEU A 600 37.13 -0.89 -11.75
N VAL A 601 37.79 -0.94 -12.91
CA VAL A 601 37.82 -2.09 -13.81
C VAL A 601 39.26 -2.45 -14.16
N SER A 602 39.58 -3.74 -14.11
CA SER A 602 40.77 -4.34 -14.72
C SER A 602 40.34 -4.99 -16.03
N VAL A 603 41.02 -4.62 -17.12
CA VAL A 603 40.81 -5.18 -18.46
C VAL A 603 41.99 -6.11 -18.76
N ASP A 604 41.70 -7.37 -19.12
CA ASP A 604 42.70 -8.38 -19.50
C ASP A 604 43.81 -8.59 -18.47
N GLY A 605 43.43 -8.56 -17.18
CA GLY A 605 44.36 -8.73 -16.06
C GLY A 605 45.31 -7.55 -15.85
N GLY A 606 45.04 -6.40 -16.49
CA GLY A 606 45.77 -5.16 -16.29
C GLY A 606 45.55 -4.53 -14.90
N THR A 607 46.14 -3.36 -14.69
CA THR A 607 45.88 -2.58 -13.46
C THR A 607 44.46 -2.03 -13.45
N TYR A 608 43.86 -1.95 -12.25
CA TYR A 608 42.56 -1.31 -12.07
C TYR A 608 42.57 0.16 -12.49
N GLN A 609 41.60 0.54 -13.31
CA GLN A 609 41.37 1.90 -13.79
C GLN A 609 40.01 2.39 -13.33
N PHE A 610 39.85 3.69 -13.12
CA PHE A 610 38.58 4.28 -12.73
C PHE A 610 37.55 4.13 -13.85
N LEU A 611 36.49 3.35 -13.60
CA LEU A 611 35.38 3.16 -14.53
C LEU A 611 34.34 4.26 -14.36
N GLY A 612 33.93 4.54 -13.13
CA GLY A 612 32.89 5.51 -12.82
C GLY A 612 32.57 5.59 -11.34
N GLN A 613 31.54 6.36 -10.99
CA GLN A 613 31.08 6.49 -9.61
C GLN A 613 29.58 6.79 -9.51
N THR A 614 29.02 6.59 -8.32
CA THR A 614 27.58 6.73 -8.07
C THR A 614 27.15 8.12 -7.62
N TYR A 615 28.05 8.93 -7.03
CA TYR A 615 27.76 10.19 -6.32
C TYR A 615 26.72 10.09 -5.20
N ASN A 616 26.28 8.88 -4.86
CA ASN A 616 25.29 8.61 -3.83
C ASN A 616 25.52 7.24 -3.17
N GLY A 617 25.58 7.21 -1.84
CA GLY A 617 25.80 6.03 -1.02
C GLY A 617 24.60 5.07 -0.94
N THR A 618 23.42 5.52 -1.35
CA THR A 618 22.20 4.70 -1.47
C THR A 618 22.15 3.89 -2.77
N ILE A 619 22.97 4.25 -3.77
CA ILE A 619 23.04 3.53 -5.04
C ILE A 619 24.10 2.43 -4.91
N THR A 620 23.66 1.19 -4.75
CA THR A 620 24.53 0.02 -4.52
C THR A 620 24.75 -0.83 -5.78
N TYR A 621 24.66 -0.19 -6.95
CA TYR A 621 24.97 -0.80 -8.24
C TYR A 621 25.50 0.23 -9.24
N PHE A 622 26.06 -0.27 -10.34
CA PHE A 622 26.55 0.50 -11.47
C PHE A 622 26.19 -0.21 -12.77
N TYR A 623 25.53 0.50 -13.68
CA TYR A 623 25.18 -0.04 -14.99
C TYR A 623 26.11 0.53 -16.06
N TRP A 624 27.03 -0.30 -16.55
CA TRP A 624 28.01 0.08 -17.55
C TRP A 624 27.47 -0.23 -18.95
N SER A 625 27.05 0.80 -19.67
CA SER A 625 26.55 0.69 -21.05
C SER A 625 26.89 1.94 -21.87
N PRO A 626 26.80 1.89 -23.22
CA PRO A 626 27.05 3.04 -24.08
C PRO A 626 26.11 4.24 -23.83
N THR A 627 24.96 4.00 -23.21
CA THR A 627 23.94 5.04 -22.95
C THR A 627 24.35 6.05 -21.86
N SER A 628 25.46 5.79 -21.15
CA SER A 628 26.01 6.71 -20.15
C SER A 628 25.01 7.11 -19.05
N GLN A 629 24.17 6.18 -18.59
CA GLN A 629 23.23 6.43 -17.48
C GLN A 629 23.94 6.74 -16.15
N PHE A 630 25.19 6.29 -16.01
CA PHE A 630 26.08 6.62 -14.89
C PHE A 630 27.20 7.55 -15.36
N LYS A 631 27.82 8.28 -14.42
CA LYS A 631 29.06 9.00 -14.72
C LYS A 631 30.17 7.99 -14.97
N THR A 632 30.46 7.77 -16.24
CA THR A 632 31.50 6.87 -16.72
C THR A 632 32.71 7.69 -17.18
N ALA A 633 33.91 7.18 -16.92
CA ALA A 633 35.13 7.80 -17.42
C ALA A 633 35.17 7.72 -18.94
N ALA A 634 35.75 8.74 -19.58
CA ALA A 634 35.73 8.88 -21.04
C ALA A 634 36.34 7.67 -21.78
N ALA A 635 37.33 7.00 -21.18
CA ALA A 635 37.96 5.80 -21.75
C ALA A 635 37.03 4.57 -21.82
N PHE A 636 35.90 4.60 -21.10
CA PHE A 636 34.95 3.49 -20.99
C PHE A 636 33.52 3.90 -21.38
N ALA A 637 33.35 5.09 -21.99
CA ALA A 637 32.04 5.63 -22.32
C ALA A 637 31.29 4.80 -23.38
N ASP A 638 32.02 4.05 -24.21
CA ASP A 638 31.46 3.19 -25.27
C ASP A 638 30.95 1.84 -24.76
N GLY A 639 30.87 1.65 -23.44
CA GLY A 639 30.42 0.40 -22.81
C GLY A 639 31.48 -0.73 -22.82
N PRO A 640 31.08 -1.94 -22.42
CA PRO A 640 31.94 -3.13 -22.54
C PRO A 640 32.24 -3.45 -24.01
N GLN A 641 33.45 -3.97 -24.24
CA GLN A 641 34.01 -4.24 -25.57
C GLN A 641 34.16 -5.74 -25.79
N ASP A 642 33.91 -6.19 -27.02
CA ASP A 642 33.99 -7.60 -27.40
C ASP A 642 35.39 -8.20 -27.17
N GLY A 643 35.44 -9.48 -26.79
CA GLY A 643 36.66 -10.27 -26.69
C GLY A 643 37.56 -9.94 -25.49
N HIS A 644 37.08 -9.14 -24.54
CA HIS A 644 37.84 -8.75 -23.35
C HIS A 644 37.43 -9.50 -22.09
N THR A 645 38.33 -9.51 -21.12
CA THR A 645 38.02 -9.94 -19.75
C THR A 645 37.97 -8.76 -18.80
N TYR A 646 36.98 -8.77 -17.90
CA TYR A 646 36.76 -7.72 -16.92
C TYR A 646 36.78 -8.26 -15.50
N GLN A 647 37.46 -7.54 -14.60
CA GLN A 647 37.31 -7.72 -13.16
C GLN A 647 37.02 -6.36 -12.53
N PHE A 648 36.04 -6.31 -11.63
CA PHE A 648 35.59 -5.08 -11.00
C PHE A 648 36.08 -4.98 -9.56
N TYR A 649 36.46 -3.77 -9.17
CA TYR A 649 36.87 -3.41 -7.83
C TYR A 649 36.07 -2.20 -7.38
N ILE A 650 35.31 -2.36 -6.30
CA ILE A 650 34.38 -1.35 -5.81
C ILE A 650 34.98 -0.79 -4.54
N ALA A 651 35.18 0.52 -4.49
CA ALA A 651 35.67 1.22 -3.31
C ALA A 651 34.54 2.06 -2.70
N LEU A 652 34.19 1.77 -1.45
CA LEU A 652 33.28 2.56 -0.65
C LEU A 652 34.02 3.80 -0.13
N SER A 653 33.47 4.99 -0.40
CA SER A 653 33.92 6.24 0.22
C SER A 653 32.94 6.64 1.32
N PRO A 654 33.29 6.46 2.61
CA PRO A 654 32.38 6.77 3.69
C PRO A 654 32.35 8.28 3.94
N LEU A 655 31.29 8.77 4.59
CA LEU A 655 31.25 10.14 5.12
C LEU A 655 32.21 10.33 6.29
N SER A 656 32.52 9.25 7.00
CA SER A 656 33.53 9.22 8.06
C SER A 656 34.13 7.82 8.22
N GLY A 657 35.35 7.72 8.73
CA GLY A 657 36.03 6.44 8.98
C GLY A 657 36.80 5.88 7.78
N GLU A 658 37.05 4.57 7.82
CA GLU A 658 37.92 3.89 6.85
C GLU A 658 37.17 3.47 5.58
N ARG A 659 37.87 3.56 4.45
CA ARG A 659 37.39 3.05 3.16
C ARG A 659 37.39 1.52 3.18
N GLU A 660 36.43 0.94 2.50
CA GLU A 660 36.34 -0.50 2.29
C GLU A 660 36.28 -0.83 0.81
N THR A 661 36.67 -2.05 0.45
CA THR A 661 36.75 -2.47 -0.95
C THR A 661 36.21 -3.88 -1.14
N LEU A 662 35.64 -4.16 -2.31
CA LEU A 662 35.19 -5.49 -2.74
C LEU A 662 35.67 -5.75 -4.17
N THR A 663 35.92 -7.01 -4.51
CA THR A 663 36.41 -7.42 -5.82
C THR A 663 35.54 -8.55 -6.38
N SER A 664 35.15 -8.46 -7.65
CA SER A 664 34.37 -9.50 -8.34
C SER A 664 35.24 -10.69 -8.80
N GLY A 665 34.59 -11.73 -9.36
CA GLY A 665 35.27 -12.67 -10.25
C GLY A 665 35.67 -12.02 -11.58
N VAL A 666 36.23 -12.82 -12.48
CA VAL A 666 36.64 -12.38 -13.83
C VAL A 666 35.57 -12.76 -14.84
N LEU A 667 35.03 -11.79 -15.56
CA LEU A 667 34.02 -11.99 -16.62
C LEU A 667 34.69 -12.00 -17.99
N HIS A 668 34.52 -13.07 -18.77
CA HIS A 668 34.77 -13.06 -20.22
C HIS A 668 33.58 -12.45 -20.94
N TYR A 669 33.76 -11.28 -21.55
CA TYR A 669 32.68 -10.59 -22.25
C TYR A 669 32.83 -10.75 -23.76
N SER A 670 31.72 -11.03 -24.44
CA SER A 670 31.68 -11.12 -25.90
C SER A 670 30.39 -10.55 -26.45
N VAL A 671 30.41 -10.21 -27.73
CA VAL A 671 29.29 -9.63 -28.46
C VAL A 671 28.89 -10.56 -29.59
N ALA A 672 27.62 -10.96 -29.63
CA ALA A 672 27.03 -11.68 -30.75
C ALA A 672 26.55 -10.69 -31.81
N ASP A 673 26.94 -10.94 -33.07
CA ASP A 673 26.49 -10.21 -34.26
C ASP A 673 25.08 -10.62 -34.73
#